data_AF-A0A9D1T9X4-F1
#
_entry.id   AF-A0A9D1T9X4-F1
#
_cell.length_a   1.000
_cell.length_b   1.000
_cell.length_c   1.000
_cell.angle_alpha   90.00
_cell.angle_beta   90.00
_cell.angle_gamma   90.00
#
_symmetry.space_group_name_H-M   'P 1'
#
loop_
_entity.id
_entity.type
_entity.pdbx_description
1 polymer ?
#
loop_
_entity_poly.entity_id
_entity_poly.type
_entity_poly.pdbx_seq_one_letter_code
_entity_poly.pdbx_strand_id
1 'polypeptide(L)'
;MKAKKVIALLCVAAMMSGTSVTVLAQDAQPAQTAAEAAAENSTEEAPAAEGAYDSRLDAGKIILTPGEDETALNFAWYSEQSGTPAVKIGTKADLSDARVFEGTATAIDKTTDNDAGEGIDYTASNKVTTGTGFVAENTTYYYSYTWNNGENAEWSDVYEYTSQGFDSFQTILVGDPQMGASGSEGQGTVDDANIASDLAGWQKTLDMASEIAPDASFILSAGDQIDYSSADADYIRELEFAAFSTPEQLRSLPLATTIGNHESKGDDYQYHYNNPNVDPELGDTNSGADYYFSYGDVLFISLNSNNRNAAEHSEVIERAIESHKDAAWKVVMFHHDIYGSGQPHSDVDGANLRTIFAPLMDQYDIDVCLTGHDHSYARTYQIIDGKAIDYGNEEAVNPDGTLYIAAGSASGSKFYELNAVQQYYIAERNNTPTPTFSTIDFTDNSFTIKTYDNTGAKYAGDFTITKTEDQASLLSLVNESEDIHASDYTTDSYRTYEDAVDAAKDYLETDKDAVPSELVDNYDEENQGDNPDDPLNYYGYAQGDYAAEDSTRLREGYADFLDKTMDNSQGVKTSEEYQQIYNNLVDAKAGLTEAQELPYVDVSEDGYYYEAAKRLYEDGIMTGMDDTHFGPSVSLSRAHFVTILYRMAGSPEVTSEVTFPDVEEGQFYTDAVAWAVEAGVVTGYDEGNFGPADEITREQIATMLYRYSGNAGIAAQTTVLDFPDAMEISPFAREAMIWAVSNNIMSGRENGTLAPTDNASRADAAVMVDRYLG
;
A
#
# COMPACT_ATOMS: atom_id res chain seq x y z
N MET A 1 -18.46 -3.51 87.27
CA MET A 1 -17.04 -3.52 86.83
C MET A 1 -16.84 -2.35 85.88
N LYS A 2 -16.27 -1.26 86.42
CA LYS A 2 -15.10 -0.49 85.94
C LYS A 2 -15.06 -0.19 84.42
N ALA A 3 -14.84 1.02 83.92
CA ALA A 3 -14.87 2.39 84.42
C ALA A 3 -14.36 3.31 83.28
N LYS A 4 -15.00 4.48 83.11
CA LYS A 4 -14.43 5.80 82.70
C LYS A 4 -13.91 5.96 81.25
N LYS A 5 -14.50 6.87 80.46
CA LYS A 5 -14.23 8.34 80.37
C LYS A 5 -12.79 8.60 79.90
N VAL A 6 -12.52 9.30 78.79
CA VAL A 6 -12.59 10.77 78.55
C VAL A 6 -12.39 10.96 77.02
N ILE A 7 -13.33 11.53 76.24
CA ILE A 7 -13.49 12.97 75.83
C ILE A 7 -12.25 13.46 75.04
N ALA A 8 -12.29 14.17 73.91
CA ALA A 8 -13.26 14.65 72.90
C ALA A 8 -12.35 15.30 71.79
N LEU A 9 -12.74 15.89 70.66
CA LEU A 9 -13.92 16.68 70.28
C LEU A 9 -13.75 17.09 68.79
N LEU A 10 -14.87 17.21 68.06
CA LEU A 10 -15.14 18.00 66.84
C LEU A 10 -14.38 17.69 65.53
N CYS A 11 -14.96 17.76 64.33
CA CYS A 11 -16.33 17.74 63.81
C CYS A 11 -16.23 17.85 62.26
N VAL A 12 -17.09 17.12 61.52
CA VAL A 12 -17.83 17.55 60.29
C VAL A 12 -16.94 17.88 59.05
N ALA A 13 -17.12 17.41 57.81
CA ALA A 13 -18.16 16.75 57.03
C ALA A 13 -17.46 16.06 55.82
N ALA A 14 -17.88 14.86 55.42
CA ALA A 14 -18.61 14.55 54.18
C ALA A 14 -17.77 14.18 52.94
N MET A 15 -18.02 12.94 52.48
CA MET A 15 -18.10 12.44 51.10
C MET A 15 -16.84 12.47 50.21
N MET A 16 -16.20 11.30 50.04
CA MET A 16 -16.39 10.37 48.89
C MET A 16 -15.21 9.40 48.87
N SER A 17 -15.47 8.10 49.00
CA SER A 17 -14.47 7.04 48.91
C SER A 17 -14.75 6.16 47.70
N GLY A 18 -13.96 6.32 46.64
CA GLY A 18 -13.73 5.27 45.66
C GLY A 18 -12.63 4.36 46.19
N THR A 19 -12.97 3.10 46.44
CA THR A 19 -12.03 2.07 46.90
C THR A 19 -11.42 1.36 45.69
N SER A 20 -10.10 1.38 45.68
CA SER A 20 -9.20 0.49 44.93
C SER A 20 -9.48 -0.98 45.24
N VAL A 21 -9.44 -1.83 44.21
CA VAL A 21 -9.45 -3.28 44.33
C VAL A 21 -8.13 -3.82 43.81
N THR A 22 -7.42 -4.51 44.70
CA THR A 22 -6.18 -5.26 44.50
C THR A 22 -6.37 -6.48 43.60
N VAL A 23 -5.44 -6.63 42.66
CA VAL A 23 -5.18 -7.82 41.84
C VAL A 23 -4.77 -9.00 42.73
N LEU A 24 -5.38 -10.16 42.51
CA LEU A 24 -4.87 -11.46 42.97
C LEU A 24 -4.60 -12.32 41.74
N ALA A 25 -3.33 -12.70 41.59
CA ALA A 25 -2.88 -13.72 40.65
C ALA A 25 -3.43 -15.09 41.06
N GLN A 26 -3.88 -15.87 40.07
CA GLN A 26 -4.22 -17.29 40.23
C GLN A 26 -3.28 -18.12 39.35
N ASP A 27 -2.67 -19.12 39.97
CA ASP A 27 -1.66 -20.01 39.42
C ASP A 27 -2.15 -20.82 38.20
N ALA A 28 -1.26 -20.96 37.21
CA ALA A 28 -1.45 -21.75 36.00
C ALA A 28 -1.59 -23.26 36.28
N GLN A 29 -2.56 -23.90 35.61
CA GLN A 29 -2.67 -25.35 35.44
C GLN A 29 -2.26 -25.73 34.01
N PRO A 30 -1.68 -26.93 33.79
CA PRO A 30 -1.06 -27.30 32.51
C PRO A 30 -2.11 -27.58 31.42
N ALA A 31 -1.72 -27.26 30.18
CA ALA A 31 -2.49 -27.33 28.95
C ALA A 31 -3.24 -28.66 28.74
N GLN A 32 -4.55 -28.56 28.51
CA GLN A 32 -5.36 -29.53 27.77
C GLN A 32 -5.48 -29.02 26.33
N THR A 33 -5.28 -29.92 25.37
CA THR A 33 -5.32 -29.66 23.93
C THR A 33 -6.70 -29.12 23.49
N ALA A 34 -6.69 -28.06 22.68
CA ALA A 34 -7.86 -27.30 22.22
C ALA A 34 -8.96 -28.11 21.50
N ALA A 35 -8.69 -29.36 21.10
CA ALA A 35 -9.68 -30.25 20.49
C ALA A 35 -10.83 -30.65 21.44
N GLU A 36 -10.66 -30.59 22.77
CA GLU A 36 -11.71 -31.01 23.72
C GLU A 36 -12.64 -29.85 24.17
N ALA A 37 -12.24 -28.58 24.00
CA ALA A 37 -13.02 -27.43 24.47
C ALA A 37 -14.10 -26.98 23.45
N ALA A 38 -13.88 -27.22 22.16
CA ALA A 38 -14.88 -26.96 21.10
C ALA A 38 -16.10 -27.89 21.19
N ALA A 39 -15.97 -29.05 21.85
CA ALA A 39 -17.04 -30.03 21.96
C ALA A 39 -18.09 -29.72 23.05
N GLU A 40 -17.79 -28.86 24.04
CA GLU A 40 -18.68 -28.67 25.20
C GLU A 40 -19.69 -27.53 25.07
N ASN A 41 -19.59 -26.64 24.07
CA ASN A 41 -20.49 -25.48 23.93
C ASN A 41 -21.40 -25.51 22.69
N SER A 42 -21.43 -26.60 21.93
CA SER A 42 -22.31 -26.82 20.76
C SER A 42 -23.60 -27.59 21.10
N THR A 43 -24.20 -27.35 22.28
CA THR A 43 -25.38 -28.13 22.73
C THR A 43 -26.75 -27.58 22.34
N GLU A 44 -26.82 -26.71 21.33
CA GLU A 44 -28.06 -26.60 20.54
C GLU A 44 -27.90 -27.44 19.28
N GLU A 45 -28.46 -28.65 19.30
CA GLU A 45 -28.75 -29.42 18.09
C GLU A 45 -29.49 -28.48 17.11
N ALA A 46 -28.82 -28.15 16.01
CA ALA A 46 -29.51 -27.62 14.84
C ALA A 46 -30.70 -28.56 14.55
N PRO A 47 -31.90 -28.03 14.26
CA PRO A 47 -33.00 -28.89 13.87
C PRO A 47 -32.54 -29.68 12.66
N ALA A 48 -32.39 -31.00 12.85
CA ALA A 48 -32.12 -31.92 11.75
C ALA A 48 -33.09 -31.55 10.63
N ALA A 49 -32.55 -31.19 9.46
CA ALA A 49 -33.36 -31.12 8.26
C ALA A 49 -34.12 -32.46 8.20
N GLU A 50 -35.46 -32.41 8.26
CA GLU A 50 -36.26 -33.61 8.00
C GLU A 50 -36.07 -33.96 6.52
N GLY A 51 -35.03 -34.75 6.24
CA GLY A 51 -34.59 -35.19 4.93
C GLY A 51 -33.20 -35.80 5.08
N ALA A 52 -33.06 -37.09 4.83
CA ALA A 52 -31.77 -37.77 4.84
C ALA A 52 -30.78 -37.01 3.95
N TYR A 53 -29.55 -36.81 4.43
CA TYR A 53 -28.40 -36.45 3.60
C TYR A 53 -28.45 -37.31 2.34
N ASP A 54 -28.66 -36.64 1.20
CA ASP A 54 -28.73 -37.32 -0.08
C ASP A 54 -27.31 -37.38 -0.61
N SER A 55 -26.74 -38.59 -0.69
CA SER A 55 -25.43 -38.88 -1.30
C SER A 55 -25.35 -38.49 -2.78
N ARG A 56 -26.42 -37.91 -3.35
CA ARG A 56 -26.59 -37.48 -4.75
C ARG A 56 -26.50 -35.96 -4.90
N LEU A 57 -25.64 -35.29 -4.14
CA LEU A 57 -25.39 -33.86 -4.38
C LEU A 57 -24.80 -33.67 -5.78
N ASP A 58 -25.39 -32.75 -6.53
CA ASP A 58 -25.06 -32.46 -7.91
C ASP A 58 -24.05 -31.32 -7.98
N ALA A 59 -22.78 -31.67 -8.22
CA ALA A 59 -21.67 -30.75 -8.48
C ALA A 59 -21.79 -30.10 -9.87
N GLY A 60 -22.68 -30.59 -10.75
CA GLY A 60 -22.91 -30.06 -12.09
C GLY A 60 -23.96 -28.95 -12.18
N LYS A 61 -24.39 -28.41 -11.04
CA LYS A 61 -25.17 -27.18 -11.01
C LYS A 61 -24.37 -26.08 -11.73
N ILE A 62 -25.07 -25.26 -12.53
CA ILE A 62 -24.43 -24.09 -13.15
C ILE A 62 -23.86 -23.17 -12.07
N ILE A 63 -22.94 -22.27 -12.41
CA ILE A 63 -22.46 -21.13 -11.61
C ILE A 63 -22.36 -19.94 -12.57
N LEU A 64 -22.76 -18.77 -12.10
CA LEU A 64 -22.55 -17.51 -12.81
C LEU A 64 -21.30 -16.86 -12.21
N THR A 65 -20.44 -16.31 -13.06
CA THR A 65 -19.31 -15.47 -12.64
C THR A 65 -19.42 -14.11 -13.35
N PRO A 66 -18.84 -13.03 -12.79
CA PRO A 66 -18.76 -11.76 -13.51
C PRO A 66 -18.10 -11.92 -14.89
N GLY A 67 -18.52 -11.08 -15.84
CA GLY A 67 -17.85 -10.92 -17.11
C GLY A 67 -16.58 -10.08 -17.01
N GLU A 68 -15.95 -9.80 -18.15
CA GLU A 68 -14.81 -8.87 -18.25
C GLU A 68 -15.16 -7.46 -17.73
N ASP A 69 -16.39 -7.03 -17.98
CA ASP A 69 -17.01 -5.81 -17.47
C ASP A 69 -18.45 -6.10 -17.01
N GLU A 70 -19.13 -5.10 -16.43
CA GLU A 70 -20.53 -5.20 -15.95
C GLU A 70 -21.56 -5.52 -17.05
N THR A 71 -21.16 -5.44 -18.32
CA THR A 71 -22.01 -5.69 -19.49
C THR A 71 -21.88 -7.11 -20.04
N ALA A 72 -21.14 -7.99 -19.35
CA ALA A 72 -20.97 -9.39 -19.66
C ALA A 72 -21.25 -10.32 -18.47
N LEU A 73 -21.72 -11.53 -18.79
CA LEU A 73 -21.86 -12.65 -17.86
C LEU A 73 -21.17 -13.90 -18.38
N ASN A 74 -20.63 -14.66 -17.44
CA ASN A 74 -19.98 -15.94 -17.63
C ASN A 74 -20.74 -17.04 -16.89
N PHE A 75 -20.71 -18.24 -17.47
CA PHE A 75 -21.39 -19.43 -16.95
C PHE A 75 -20.43 -20.62 -16.93
N ALA A 76 -20.48 -21.42 -15.88
CA ALA A 76 -19.75 -22.68 -15.74
C ALA A 76 -20.66 -23.80 -15.19
N TRP A 77 -20.53 -25.04 -15.67
CA TRP A 77 -21.23 -26.21 -15.09
C TRP A 77 -20.62 -27.53 -15.54
N TYR A 78 -20.78 -28.60 -14.76
CA TYR A 78 -20.42 -29.96 -15.19
C TYR A 78 -21.56 -30.66 -15.94
N SER A 79 -21.20 -31.64 -16.77
CA SER A 79 -22.15 -32.51 -17.46
C SER A 79 -21.63 -33.94 -17.57
N GLU A 80 -22.55 -34.91 -17.51
CA GLU A 80 -22.26 -36.34 -17.68
C GLU A 80 -21.79 -36.69 -19.12
N GLN A 81 -22.04 -35.81 -20.09
CA GLN A 81 -21.71 -36.02 -21.50
C GLN A 81 -21.03 -34.79 -22.11
N SER A 82 -19.95 -35.03 -22.85
CA SER A 82 -19.27 -34.00 -23.64
C SER A 82 -20.03 -33.64 -24.93
N GLY A 83 -19.94 -32.37 -25.32
CA GLY A 83 -20.31 -31.84 -26.63
C GLY A 83 -20.27 -30.32 -26.63
N THR A 84 -21.19 -29.64 -27.34
CA THR A 84 -21.16 -28.16 -27.43
C THR A 84 -22.09 -27.55 -26.40
N PRO A 85 -21.56 -26.95 -25.31
CA PRO A 85 -22.41 -26.30 -24.32
C PRO A 85 -22.98 -25.00 -24.86
N ALA A 86 -24.20 -24.67 -24.45
CA ALA A 86 -24.84 -23.44 -24.82
C ALA A 86 -25.73 -22.88 -23.70
N VAL A 87 -25.81 -21.56 -23.63
CA VAL A 87 -26.76 -20.81 -22.81
C VAL A 87 -27.67 -20.02 -23.75
N LYS A 88 -28.98 -20.10 -23.54
CA LYS A 88 -29.94 -19.18 -24.15
C LYS A 88 -30.42 -18.20 -23.09
N ILE A 89 -30.33 -16.91 -23.38
CA ILE A 89 -30.65 -15.84 -22.43
C ILE A 89 -31.38 -14.69 -23.12
N GLY A 90 -32.45 -14.18 -22.52
CA GLY A 90 -33.31 -13.12 -23.06
C GLY A 90 -34.07 -12.38 -21.96
N THR A 91 -34.86 -11.36 -22.32
CA THR A 91 -35.58 -10.53 -21.33
C THR A 91 -36.99 -11.02 -21.03
N LYS A 92 -37.43 -12.12 -21.66
CA LYS A 92 -38.75 -12.72 -21.45
C LYS A 92 -38.66 -14.09 -20.81
N ALA A 93 -39.52 -14.33 -19.83
CA ALA A 93 -39.61 -15.61 -19.12
C ALA A 93 -39.91 -16.83 -20.02
N ASP A 94 -40.50 -16.62 -21.20
CA ASP A 94 -40.74 -17.69 -22.18
C ASP A 94 -39.56 -17.91 -23.15
N LEU A 95 -38.47 -17.15 -22.99
CA LEU A 95 -37.26 -17.16 -23.81
C LEU A 95 -37.52 -16.91 -25.30
N SER A 96 -38.65 -16.27 -25.65
CA SER A 96 -39.02 -16.01 -27.05
C SER A 96 -38.13 -14.98 -27.75
N ASP A 97 -37.40 -14.18 -26.98
CA ASP A 97 -36.41 -13.20 -27.45
C ASP A 97 -34.97 -13.62 -27.15
N ALA A 98 -34.75 -14.83 -26.62
CA ALA A 98 -33.44 -15.26 -26.16
C ALA A 98 -32.43 -15.38 -27.30
N ARG A 99 -31.19 -14.95 -27.03
CA ARG A 99 -30.01 -15.23 -27.85
C ARG A 99 -29.32 -16.47 -27.31
N VAL A 100 -28.83 -17.32 -28.21
CA VAL A 100 -28.02 -18.49 -27.87
C VAL A 100 -26.54 -18.13 -27.98
N PHE A 101 -25.79 -18.46 -26.93
CA PHE A 101 -24.35 -18.39 -26.85
C PHE A 101 -23.81 -19.81 -26.71
N GLU A 102 -22.92 -20.20 -27.61
CA GLU A 102 -22.20 -21.46 -27.52
C GLU A 102 -20.87 -21.22 -26.81
N GLY A 103 -20.35 -22.24 -26.16
CA GLY A 103 -19.07 -22.18 -25.45
C GLY A 103 -18.22 -23.42 -25.63
N THR A 104 -17.37 -23.68 -24.66
CA THR A 104 -16.37 -24.75 -24.70
C THR A 104 -16.62 -25.78 -23.61
N ALA A 105 -16.45 -27.06 -23.96
CA ALA A 105 -16.42 -28.16 -23.00
C ALA A 105 -14.99 -28.69 -22.86
N THR A 106 -14.43 -28.58 -21.66
CA THR A 106 -13.17 -29.23 -21.28
C THR A 106 -13.46 -30.63 -20.77
N ALA A 107 -12.77 -31.64 -21.30
CA ALA A 107 -12.93 -33.01 -20.81
C ALA A 107 -12.38 -33.13 -19.38
N ILE A 108 -13.17 -33.70 -18.48
CA ILE A 108 -12.81 -33.95 -17.08
C ILE A 108 -13.16 -35.40 -16.74
N ASP A 109 -12.62 -35.89 -15.63
CA ASP A 109 -12.97 -37.18 -15.02
C ASP A 109 -13.17 -36.91 -13.53
N LYS A 110 -14.40 -36.51 -13.18
CA LYS A 110 -14.80 -36.11 -11.83
C LYS A 110 -16.06 -36.88 -11.45
N THR A 111 -16.23 -37.18 -10.18
CA THR A 111 -17.41 -37.92 -9.72
C THR A 111 -17.83 -37.47 -8.33
N THR A 112 -19.11 -37.59 -7.99
CA THR A 112 -19.56 -37.57 -6.58
C THR A 112 -19.80 -38.99 -6.04
N ASP A 113 -19.48 -40.03 -6.81
CA ASP A 113 -19.71 -41.42 -6.42
C ASP A 113 -18.69 -41.91 -5.39
N ASN A 114 -19.21 -42.42 -4.29
CA ASN A 114 -18.47 -42.72 -3.07
C ASN A 114 -18.25 -44.24 -2.89
N ASP A 115 -17.96 -44.94 -4.00
CA ASP A 115 -17.89 -46.41 -4.11
C ASP A 115 -19.21 -47.18 -3.82
N ALA A 116 -20.30 -46.50 -3.42
CA ALA A 116 -21.61 -47.11 -3.22
C ALA A 116 -22.44 -47.22 -4.52
N GLY A 117 -22.03 -46.56 -5.60
CA GLY A 117 -22.69 -46.61 -6.91
C GLY A 117 -23.89 -45.69 -7.04
N GLU A 118 -23.92 -44.61 -6.25
CA GLU A 118 -25.07 -43.70 -6.14
C GLU A 118 -24.76 -42.26 -6.55
N GLY A 119 -23.50 -41.90 -6.82
CA GLY A 119 -23.12 -40.54 -7.27
C GLY A 119 -23.29 -40.29 -8.77
N ILE A 120 -22.77 -39.15 -9.23
CA ILE A 120 -22.83 -38.69 -10.62
C ILE A 120 -21.41 -38.60 -11.19
N ASP A 121 -21.20 -39.20 -12.36
CA ASP A 121 -19.93 -39.10 -13.10
C ASP A 121 -20.01 -37.95 -14.12
N TYR A 122 -19.07 -37.02 -14.05
CA TYR A 122 -18.97 -35.87 -14.94
C TYR A 122 -17.83 -36.05 -15.92
N THR A 123 -18.11 -35.84 -17.21
CA THR A 123 -17.13 -36.00 -18.28
C THR A 123 -16.73 -34.70 -18.97
N ALA A 124 -17.43 -33.61 -18.66
CA ALA A 124 -17.13 -32.29 -19.21
C ALA A 124 -17.44 -31.14 -18.24
N SER A 125 -16.50 -30.21 -18.11
CA SER A 125 -16.71 -28.86 -17.58
C SER A 125 -17.01 -27.91 -18.72
N ASN A 126 -18.15 -27.23 -18.63
CA ASN A 126 -18.69 -26.38 -19.68
C ASN A 126 -18.54 -24.92 -19.30
N LYS A 127 -18.08 -24.09 -20.24
CA LYS A 127 -17.90 -22.65 -20.04
C LYS A 127 -18.56 -21.88 -21.18
N VAL A 128 -19.43 -20.93 -20.86
CA VAL A 128 -20.11 -20.06 -21.84
C VAL A 128 -20.03 -18.61 -21.39
N THR A 129 -19.77 -17.71 -22.34
CA THR A 129 -19.68 -16.26 -22.11
C THR A 129 -20.64 -15.53 -23.04
N THR A 130 -21.36 -14.54 -22.51
CA THR A 130 -22.27 -13.70 -23.30
C THR A 130 -21.54 -12.63 -24.13
N GLY A 131 -20.34 -12.25 -23.69
CA GLY A 131 -19.52 -11.19 -24.29
C GLY A 131 -20.01 -9.80 -23.88
N THR A 132 -19.10 -8.83 -23.96
CA THR A 132 -19.35 -7.43 -23.58
C THR A 132 -20.45 -6.79 -24.45
N GLY A 133 -21.19 -5.87 -23.83
CA GLY A 133 -22.32 -5.15 -24.40
C GLY A 133 -23.63 -5.94 -24.48
N PHE A 134 -23.72 -7.13 -23.89
CA PHE A 134 -24.96 -7.92 -23.89
C PHE A 134 -25.88 -7.58 -22.71
N VAL A 135 -25.30 -7.43 -21.53
CA VAL A 135 -26.01 -7.19 -20.28
C VAL A 135 -26.21 -5.68 -20.15
N ALA A 136 -27.48 -5.29 -20.00
CA ALA A 136 -27.87 -3.92 -19.76
C ALA A 136 -28.11 -3.72 -18.27
N GLU A 137 -27.85 -2.52 -17.79
CA GLU A 137 -28.11 -2.11 -16.40
C GLU A 137 -29.58 -2.34 -16.00
N ASN A 138 -29.83 -2.65 -14.73
CA ASN A 138 -31.19 -2.73 -14.15
C ASN A 138 -32.18 -3.60 -14.96
N THR A 139 -31.72 -4.73 -15.48
CA THR A 139 -32.47 -5.55 -16.43
C THR A 139 -32.61 -6.98 -15.95
N THR A 140 -33.84 -7.47 -15.89
CA THR A 140 -34.13 -8.88 -15.63
C THR A 140 -33.98 -9.71 -16.92
N TYR A 141 -33.15 -10.72 -16.82
CA TYR A 141 -32.92 -11.76 -17.80
C TYR A 141 -33.46 -13.10 -17.31
N TYR A 142 -33.87 -13.90 -18.28
CA TYR A 142 -34.21 -15.29 -18.10
C TYR A 142 -33.24 -16.12 -18.93
N TYR A 143 -32.71 -17.19 -18.35
CA TYR A 143 -31.76 -18.04 -19.04
C TYR A 143 -32.04 -19.53 -18.81
N SER A 144 -31.52 -20.34 -19.72
CA SER A 144 -31.52 -21.81 -19.64
C SER A 144 -30.28 -22.32 -20.36
N TYR A 145 -29.72 -23.43 -19.89
CA TYR A 145 -28.44 -23.97 -20.35
C TYR A 145 -28.58 -25.43 -20.76
N THR A 146 -27.63 -25.92 -21.56
CA THR A 146 -27.60 -27.34 -21.97
C THR A 146 -27.02 -28.21 -20.84
N TRP A 147 -27.88 -28.91 -20.11
CA TRP A 147 -27.43 -29.73 -18.96
C TRP A 147 -26.80 -31.06 -19.42
N ASN A 148 -27.19 -31.55 -20.60
CA ASN A 148 -26.46 -32.59 -21.32
C ASN A 148 -26.00 -32.04 -22.68
N ASN A 149 -24.76 -32.31 -23.08
CA ASN A 149 -24.17 -31.70 -24.28
C ASN A 149 -24.11 -32.64 -25.49
N GLY A 150 -24.79 -33.79 -25.46
CA GLY A 150 -24.80 -34.76 -26.56
C GLY A 150 -25.51 -34.29 -27.84
N GLU A 151 -25.60 -35.15 -28.87
CA GLU A 151 -26.22 -34.84 -30.18
C GLU A 151 -27.71 -34.39 -30.10
N ASN A 152 -28.37 -34.54 -28.93
CA ASN A 152 -29.72 -34.05 -28.66
C ASN A 152 -29.77 -33.25 -27.34
N ALA A 153 -28.84 -32.31 -27.15
CA ALA A 153 -28.73 -31.49 -25.94
C ALA A 153 -30.08 -30.96 -25.44
N GLU A 154 -30.40 -31.26 -24.18
CA GLU A 154 -31.60 -30.83 -23.49
C GLU A 154 -31.33 -29.57 -22.68
N TRP A 155 -32.35 -28.71 -22.63
CA TRP A 155 -32.30 -27.44 -21.93
C TRP A 155 -32.77 -27.62 -20.49
N SER A 156 -32.08 -26.97 -19.55
CA SER A 156 -32.47 -26.87 -18.14
C SER A 156 -33.84 -26.19 -17.97
N ASP A 157 -34.32 -26.16 -16.73
CA ASP A 157 -35.33 -25.20 -16.31
C ASP A 157 -34.89 -23.74 -16.60
N VAL A 158 -35.85 -22.82 -16.58
CA VAL A 158 -35.60 -21.39 -16.78
C VAL A 158 -35.26 -20.75 -15.44
N TYR A 159 -34.12 -20.09 -15.38
CA TYR A 159 -33.63 -19.33 -14.23
C TYR A 159 -33.74 -17.84 -14.50
N GLU A 160 -33.81 -17.04 -13.44
CA GLU A 160 -33.87 -15.58 -13.48
C GLU A 160 -32.56 -14.99 -12.98
N TYR A 161 -32.07 -13.95 -13.66
CA TYR A 161 -30.93 -13.13 -13.27
C TYR A 161 -31.33 -11.67 -13.45
N THR A 162 -31.03 -10.80 -12.50
CA THR A 162 -31.28 -9.36 -12.64
C THR A 162 -29.96 -8.61 -12.47
N SER A 163 -29.53 -7.92 -13.51
CA SER A 163 -28.43 -6.94 -13.41
C SER A 163 -28.90 -5.71 -12.64
N GLN A 164 -27.98 -5.07 -11.93
CA GLN A 164 -28.24 -3.92 -11.07
C GLN A 164 -27.65 -2.66 -11.68
N GLY A 165 -27.51 -1.59 -10.88
CA GLY A 165 -26.83 -0.37 -11.26
C GLY A 165 -25.35 -0.60 -11.55
N PHE A 166 -24.79 0.17 -12.49
CA PHE A 166 -23.37 0.06 -12.88
C PHE A 166 -22.53 1.17 -12.24
N ASP A 167 -23.09 2.38 -12.08
CA ASP A 167 -22.39 3.53 -11.48
C ASP A 167 -22.43 3.52 -9.93
N SER A 168 -23.40 2.80 -9.36
CA SER A 168 -23.48 2.54 -7.93
C SER A 168 -24.13 1.19 -7.71
N PHE A 169 -23.41 0.35 -6.99
CA PHE A 169 -23.75 -1.05 -6.84
C PHE A 169 -23.34 -1.56 -5.46
N GLN A 170 -23.94 -2.69 -5.11
CA GLN A 170 -23.66 -3.39 -3.86
C GLN A 170 -23.09 -4.77 -4.15
N THR A 171 -22.16 -5.24 -3.32
CA THR A 171 -21.66 -6.62 -3.33
C THR A 171 -21.85 -7.25 -1.96
N ILE A 172 -21.80 -8.59 -1.93
CA ILE A 172 -21.74 -9.37 -0.69
C ILE A 172 -20.33 -9.95 -0.57
N LEU A 173 -19.67 -9.79 0.56
CA LEU A 173 -18.39 -10.42 0.87
C LEU A 173 -18.60 -11.56 1.87
N VAL A 174 -18.01 -12.71 1.57
CA VAL A 174 -18.01 -13.91 2.43
C VAL A 174 -16.61 -14.50 2.50
N GLY A 175 -16.22 -14.98 3.67
CA GLY A 175 -14.98 -15.74 3.90
C GLY A 175 -15.31 -17.16 4.31
N ASP A 176 -14.47 -18.11 3.88
CA ASP A 176 -14.40 -19.46 4.44
C ASP A 176 -15.77 -20.15 4.64
N PRO A 177 -16.63 -20.27 3.60
CA PRO A 177 -17.77 -21.18 3.68
C PRO A 177 -17.30 -22.59 4.06
N GLN A 178 -16.17 -23.04 3.50
CA GLN A 178 -15.39 -24.22 3.85
C GLN A 178 -16.27 -25.44 4.17
N MET A 179 -17.00 -25.92 3.16
CA MET A 179 -17.91 -27.07 3.31
C MET A 179 -17.14 -28.31 3.77
N GLY A 180 -17.60 -28.97 4.84
CA GLY A 180 -16.97 -30.18 5.40
C GLY A 180 -16.16 -29.95 6.68
N ALA A 181 -15.98 -28.70 7.08
CA ALA A 181 -15.09 -28.28 8.17
C ALA A 181 -15.71 -28.27 9.58
N SER A 182 -17.04 -28.36 9.75
CA SER A 182 -17.72 -28.23 11.07
C SER A 182 -17.41 -29.31 12.13
N GLY A 183 -16.64 -30.35 11.80
CA GLY A 183 -15.99 -31.27 12.74
C GLY A 183 -16.89 -31.88 13.82
N SER A 184 -17.59 -32.98 13.50
CA SER A 184 -18.37 -33.75 14.49
C SER A 184 -18.11 -35.26 14.47
N GLU A 185 -17.83 -35.87 13.31
CA GLU A 185 -17.35 -37.24 13.10
C GLU A 185 -17.30 -37.47 11.56
N GLY A 186 -16.35 -38.27 11.04
CA GLY A 186 -16.37 -38.66 9.61
C GLY A 186 -15.88 -37.62 8.59
N GLN A 187 -15.17 -36.58 9.04
CA GLN A 187 -14.57 -35.57 8.15
C GLN A 187 -13.74 -36.21 7.03
N GLY A 188 -13.95 -35.79 5.79
CA GLY A 188 -13.21 -36.34 4.65
C GLY A 188 -13.49 -37.83 4.42
N THR A 189 -14.72 -38.26 4.69
CA THR A 189 -15.22 -39.60 4.37
C THR A 189 -16.56 -39.52 3.64
N VAL A 190 -17.01 -40.65 3.10
CA VAL A 190 -18.31 -40.77 2.44
C VAL A 190 -19.51 -40.31 3.29
N ASP A 191 -19.46 -40.52 4.60
CA ASP A 191 -20.56 -40.27 5.54
C ASP A 191 -20.37 -38.93 6.28
N ASP A 192 -19.70 -37.95 5.66
CA ASP A 192 -19.35 -36.67 6.28
C ASP A 192 -20.59 -35.82 6.58
N ALA A 193 -21.08 -35.92 7.81
CA ALA A 193 -22.21 -35.14 8.30
C ALA A 193 -21.90 -33.64 8.40
N ASN A 194 -20.62 -33.23 8.35
CA ASN A 194 -20.23 -31.83 8.44
C ASN A 194 -20.66 -31.06 7.19
N ILE A 195 -20.63 -31.68 6.01
CA ILE A 195 -21.11 -31.09 4.75
C ILE A 195 -22.55 -30.58 4.91
N ALA A 196 -23.43 -31.39 5.53
CA ALA A 196 -24.82 -30.99 5.75
C ALA A 196 -24.97 -29.84 6.78
N SER A 197 -24.12 -29.83 7.81
CA SER A 197 -24.09 -28.77 8.82
C SER A 197 -23.65 -27.44 8.21
N ASP A 198 -22.52 -27.47 7.50
CA ASP A 198 -21.94 -26.29 6.84
C ASP A 198 -22.89 -25.76 5.77
N LEU A 199 -23.52 -26.63 4.98
CA LEU A 199 -24.55 -26.23 4.01
C LEU A 199 -25.72 -25.50 4.70
N ALA A 200 -26.20 -25.98 5.84
CA ALA A 200 -27.31 -25.33 6.55
C ALA A 200 -26.92 -23.92 7.04
N GLY A 201 -25.70 -23.76 7.54
CA GLY A 201 -25.14 -22.46 7.93
C GLY A 201 -24.95 -21.53 6.73
N TRP A 202 -24.41 -22.05 5.64
CA TRP A 202 -24.18 -21.33 4.39
C TRP A 202 -25.48 -20.84 3.75
N GLN A 203 -26.49 -21.71 3.66
CA GLN A 203 -27.82 -21.35 3.17
C GLN A 203 -28.42 -20.22 4.01
N LYS A 204 -28.32 -20.30 5.34
CA LYS A 204 -28.83 -19.26 6.24
C LYS A 204 -28.12 -17.92 6.04
N THR A 205 -26.81 -17.95 5.82
CA THR A 205 -26.02 -16.75 5.51
C THR A 205 -26.45 -16.13 4.20
N LEU A 206 -26.61 -16.90 3.12
CA LEU A 206 -27.08 -16.39 1.83
C LEU A 206 -28.53 -15.90 1.86
N ASP A 207 -29.41 -16.56 2.61
CA ASP A 207 -30.79 -16.12 2.82
C ASP A 207 -30.82 -14.73 3.48
N MET A 208 -30.03 -14.56 4.56
CA MET A 208 -29.94 -13.29 5.28
C MET A 208 -29.25 -12.20 4.45
N ALA A 209 -28.18 -12.56 3.74
CA ALA A 209 -27.49 -11.62 2.86
C ALA A 209 -28.42 -11.13 1.75
N SER A 210 -29.24 -12.00 1.16
CA SER A 210 -30.23 -11.59 0.15
C SER A 210 -31.36 -10.73 0.72
N GLU A 211 -31.70 -10.87 2.02
CA GLU A 211 -32.67 -10.00 2.68
C GLU A 211 -32.11 -8.60 2.95
N ILE A 212 -30.84 -8.50 3.38
CA ILE A 212 -30.18 -7.22 3.69
C ILE A 212 -29.72 -6.50 2.42
N ALA A 213 -29.25 -7.26 1.43
CA ALA A 213 -28.67 -6.80 0.18
C ALA A 213 -29.43 -7.37 -1.04
N PRO A 214 -30.73 -7.03 -1.21
CA PRO A 214 -31.55 -7.60 -2.29
C PRO A 214 -31.09 -7.13 -3.69
N ASP A 215 -30.35 -6.02 -3.74
CA ASP A 215 -29.83 -5.42 -4.97
C ASP A 215 -28.31 -5.67 -5.13
N ALA A 216 -27.77 -6.71 -4.46
CA ALA A 216 -26.39 -7.12 -4.68
C ALA A 216 -26.17 -7.53 -6.15
N SER A 217 -25.06 -7.07 -6.72
CA SER A 217 -24.68 -7.35 -8.11
C SER A 217 -23.93 -8.67 -8.26
N PHE A 218 -23.15 -9.03 -7.25
CA PHE A 218 -22.39 -10.29 -7.17
C PHE A 218 -21.90 -10.54 -5.74
N ILE A 219 -21.43 -11.78 -5.49
CA ILE A 219 -20.75 -12.21 -4.27
C ILE A 219 -19.24 -12.21 -4.53
N LEU A 220 -18.47 -11.69 -3.58
CA LEU A 220 -17.03 -11.86 -3.43
C LEU A 220 -16.78 -12.93 -2.36
N SER A 221 -16.13 -14.04 -2.73
CA SER A 221 -15.79 -15.14 -1.83
C SER A 221 -14.28 -15.27 -1.67
N ALA A 222 -13.80 -15.00 -0.45
CA ALA A 222 -12.38 -14.88 -0.14
C ALA A 222 -11.65 -16.23 0.06
N GLY A 223 -11.99 -17.25 -0.73
CA GLY A 223 -11.33 -18.56 -0.71
C GLY A 223 -11.99 -19.57 0.23
N ASP A 224 -11.47 -20.80 0.20
CA ASP A 224 -11.93 -21.95 0.99
C ASP A 224 -13.43 -22.18 0.86
N GLN A 225 -13.88 -22.47 -0.35
CA GLN A 225 -15.26 -22.91 -0.57
C GLN A 225 -15.49 -24.33 -0.04
N ILE A 226 -14.45 -25.17 -0.08
CA ILE A 226 -14.45 -26.57 0.36
C ILE A 226 -13.37 -26.81 1.44
N ASP A 227 -13.39 -27.95 2.13
CA ASP A 227 -12.46 -28.27 3.23
C ASP A 227 -11.47 -29.40 2.87
N TYR A 228 -11.82 -30.34 1.99
CA TYR A 228 -10.99 -31.50 1.77
C TYR A 228 -9.77 -31.16 0.89
N SER A 229 -8.64 -30.86 1.50
CA SER A 229 -7.46 -30.32 0.80
C SER A 229 -6.64 -31.34 -0.01
N SER A 230 -6.90 -32.63 0.10
CA SER A 230 -6.12 -33.66 -0.60
C SER A 230 -6.66 -33.92 -2.00
N ALA A 231 -5.79 -33.88 -3.01
CA ALA A 231 -6.14 -34.21 -4.39
C ALA A 231 -6.39 -35.71 -4.63
N ASP A 232 -6.10 -36.58 -3.65
CA ASP A 232 -6.19 -38.04 -3.80
C ASP A 232 -7.63 -38.61 -3.77
N ALA A 233 -8.61 -37.83 -3.31
CA ALA A 233 -10.01 -38.24 -3.23
C ALA A 233 -10.92 -37.15 -3.81
N ASP A 234 -10.93 -37.05 -5.14
CA ASP A 234 -11.72 -36.09 -5.89
C ASP A 234 -13.22 -36.14 -5.56
N TYR A 235 -13.79 -37.32 -5.31
CA TYR A 235 -15.23 -37.42 -5.01
C TYR A 235 -15.66 -36.69 -3.75
N ILE A 236 -14.80 -36.58 -2.75
CA ILE A 236 -15.09 -35.85 -1.50
C ILE A 236 -15.13 -34.36 -1.80
N ARG A 237 -14.12 -33.87 -2.52
CA ARG A 237 -14.04 -32.47 -2.95
C ARG A 237 -15.27 -32.07 -3.78
N GLU A 238 -15.68 -32.94 -4.70
CA GLU A 238 -16.86 -32.70 -5.53
C GLU A 238 -18.17 -32.74 -4.72
N LEU A 239 -18.28 -33.55 -3.65
CA LEU A 239 -19.42 -33.49 -2.73
C LEU A 239 -19.47 -32.16 -1.96
N GLU A 240 -18.32 -31.63 -1.55
CA GLU A 240 -18.21 -30.34 -0.88
C GLU A 240 -18.55 -29.18 -1.84
N PHE A 241 -18.08 -29.22 -3.09
CA PHE A 241 -18.49 -28.26 -4.13
C PHE A 241 -19.98 -28.35 -4.45
N ALA A 242 -20.55 -29.56 -4.47
CA ALA A 242 -21.97 -29.76 -4.67
C ALA A 242 -22.79 -29.15 -3.52
N ALA A 243 -22.31 -29.27 -2.28
CA ALA A 243 -22.92 -28.58 -1.14
C ALA A 243 -22.79 -27.06 -1.28
N PHE A 244 -21.59 -26.54 -1.54
CA PHE A 244 -21.35 -25.12 -1.70
C PHE A 244 -22.25 -24.47 -2.76
N SER A 245 -22.45 -25.16 -3.90
CA SER A 245 -23.25 -24.69 -5.04
C SER A 245 -24.77 -24.93 -4.92
N THR A 246 -25.21 -25.62 -3.86
CA THR A 246 -26.62 -25.99 -3.63
C THR A 246 -27.56 -24.79 -3.52
N PRO A 247 -27.23 -23.71 -2.77
CA PRO A 247 -28.12 -22.57 -2.60
C PRO A 247 -28.58 -21.96 -3.92
N GLU A 248 -29.89 -21.75 -4.06
CA GLU A 248 -30.51 -21.29 -5.30
C GLU A 248 -30.08 -19.87 -5.69
N GLN A 249 -29.70 -19.05 -4.70
CA GLN A 249 -29.16 -17.70 -4.89
C GLN A 249 -27.99 -17.67 -5.87
N LEU A 250 -27.15 -18.70 -5.88
CA LEU A 250 -25.98 -18.77 -6.75
C LEU A 250 -26.36 -18.92 -8.24
N ARG A 251 -27.63 -19.23 -8.56
CA ARG A 251 -28.18 -19.21 -9.94
C ARG A 251 -28.57 -17.82 -10.42
N SER A 252 -28.82 -16.89 -9.50
CA SER A 252 -29.27 -15.53 -9.82
C SER A 252 -28.24 -14.46 -9.46
N LEU A 253 -27.19 -14.81 -8.72
CA LEU A 253 -26.18 -13.89 -8.24
C LEU A 253 -24.79 -14.39 -8.67
N PRO A 254 -24.09 -13.68 -9.57
CA PRO A 254 -22.73 -14.02 -9.96
C PRO A 254 -21.80 -14.11 -8.76
N LEU A 255 -20.84 -15.03 -8.83
CA LEU A 255 -19.89 -15.34 -7.78
C LEU A 255 -18.48 -15.11 -8.31
N ALA A 256 -17.72 -14.23 -7.66
CA ALA A 256 -16.29 -14.04 -7.86
C ALA A 256 -15.57 -14.63 -6.64
N THR A 257 -14.79 -15.68 -6.87
CA THR A 257 -14.06 -16.41 -5.82
C THR A 257 -12.55 -16.24 -5.97
N THR A 258 -11.80 -16.31 -4.88
CA THR A 258 -10.35 -16.60 -4.95
C THR A 258 -10.07 -18.05 -4.53
N ILE A 259 -8.86 -18.52 -4.80
CA ILE A 259 -8.39 -19.89 -4.49
C ILE A 259 -7.86 -19.90 -3.05
N GLY A 260 -8.43 -20.74 -2.19
CA GLY A 260 -7.93 -20.98 -0.84
C GLY A 260 -6.93 -22.13 -0.77
N ASN A 261 -6.32 -22.32 0.39
CA ASN A 261 -5.35 -23.41 0.57
C ASN A 261 -6.01 -24.79 0.63
N HIS A 262 -7.33 -24.85 0.79
CA HIS A 262 -8.09 -26.08 0.69
C HIS A 262 -8.43 -26.45 -0.76
N GLU A 263 -8.46 -25.48 -1.68
CA GLU A 263 -8.60 -25.76 -3.10
C GLU A 263 -7.25 -26.11 -3.76
N SER A 264 -6.21 -25.32 -3.48
CA SER A 264 -4.99 -25.14 -4.29
C SER A 264 -4.25 -26.38 -4.79
N LYS A 265 -4.38 -27.52 -4.10
CA LYS A 265 -3.76 -28.80 -4.50
C LYS A 265 -4.53 -29.55 -5.58
N GLY A 266 -5.86 -29.41 -5.61
CA GLY A 266 -6.71 -30.03 -6.63
C GLY A 266 -6.82 -29.18 -7.89
N ASP A 267 -7.42 -29.74 -8.94
CA ASP A 267 -7.69 -29.05 -10.21
C ASP A 267 -9.18 -28.75 -10.44
N ASP A 268 -10.04 -29.17 -9.52
CA ASP A 268 -11.50 -29.01 -9.56
C ASP A 268 -11.97 -27.54 -9.55
N TYR A 269 -11.34 -26.65 -8.79
CA TYR A 269 -11.72 -25.23 -8.73
C TYR A 269 -11.85 -24.59 -10.12
N GLN A 270 -10.81 -24.69 -10.96
CA GLN A 270 -10.82 -24.07 -12.30
C GLN A 270 -11.92 -24.62 -13.21
N TYR A 271 -12.47 -25.79 -12.92
CA TYR A 271 -13.54 -26.37 -13.72
C TYR A 271 -14.94 -25.93 -13.26
N HIS A 272 -15.11 -25.51 -12.01
CA HIS A 272 -16.37 -24.99 -11.45
C HIS A 272 -16.65 -23.54 -11.84
N TYR A 273 -15.63 -22.79 -12.26
CA TYR A 273 -15.74 -21.35 -12.54
C TYR A 273 -15.31 -20.97 -13.96
N ASN A 274 -15.89 -19.90 -14.48
CA ASN A 274 -15.51 -19.28 -15.76
C ASN A 274 -15.07 -17.84 -15.52
N ASN A 275 -13.97 -17.66 -14.78
CA ASN A 275 -13.46 -16.34 -14.43
C ASN A 275 -12.92 -15.62 -15.68
N PRO A 276 -13.16 -14.30 -15.83
CA PRO A 276 -12.68 -13.51 -16.95
C PRO A 276 -11.17 -13.21 -16.83
N ASN A 277 -10.50 -12.93 -17.93
CA ASN A 277 -9.11 -12.45 -17.97
C ASN A 277 -8.06 -13.31 -17.23
N VAL A 278 -8.30 -14.61 -17.11
CA VAL A 278 -7.32 -15.56 -16.56
C VAL A 278 -6.18 -15.75 -17.56
N ASP A 279 -4.93 -15.57 -17.13
CA ASP A 279 -3.76 -16.12 -17.80
C ASP A 279 -3.31 -17.38 -17.03
N PRO A 280 -3.39 -18.58 -17.63
CA PRO A 280 -3.12 -19.82 -16.91
C PRO A 280 -1.66 -20.00 -16.49
N GLU A 281 -0.74 -19.11 -16.88
CA GLU A 281 0.68 -19.15 -16.53
C GLU A 281 1.08 -18.10 -15.47
N LEU A 282 0.13 -17.34 -14.90
CA LEU A 282 0.44 -16.26 -13.94
C LEU A 282 -0.25 -16.46 -12.58
N GLY A 283 0.54 -16.66 -11.53
CA GLY A 283 0.02 -16.90 -10.19
C GLY A 283 -0.69 -18.26 -10.08
N ASP A 284 -0.32 -19.22 -10.92
CA ASP A 284 -1.05 -20.47 -11.02
C ASP A 284 -0.67 -21.49 -9.95
N THR A 285 -1.63 -22.38 -9.70
CA THR A 285 -1.49 -23.63 -8.97
C THR A 285 -2.31 -24.67 -9.74
N ASN A 286 -2.38 -25.92 -9.27
CA ASN A 286 -3.29 -26.92 -9.86
C ASN A 286 -4.73 -26.41 -9.98
N SER A 287 -5.18 -25.57 -9.04
CA SER A 287 -6.54 -25.04 -9.00
C SER A 287 -6.81 -23.93 -9.99
N GLY A 288 -5.79 -23.36 -10.62
CA GLY A 288 -5.92 -22.22 -11.52
C GLY A 288 -5.04 -21.05 -11.08
N ALA A 289 -5.28 -19.92 -11.73
CA ALA A 289 -4.40 -18.76 -11.76
C ALA A 289 -5.13 -17.48 -11.33
N ASP A 290 -4.39 -16.38 -11.30
CA ASP A 290 -4.94 -15.06 -11.02
C ASP A 290 -5.93 -14.62 -12.11
N TYR A 291 -6.80 -13.68 -11.76
CA TYR A 291 -7.73 -13.08 -12.72
C TYR A 291 -8.21 -11.70 -12.28
N TYR A 292 -8.85 -10.96 -13.18
CA TYR A 292 -9.38 -9.63 -12.90
C TYR A 292 -10.62 -9.32 -13.75
N PHE A 293 -11.42 -8.37 -13.27
CA PHE A 293 -12.56 -7.82 -14.01
C PHE A 293 -12.88 -6.40 -13.54
N SER A 294 -13.65 -5.68 -14.33
CA SER A 294 -14.19 -4.38 -13.97
C SER A 294 -15.70 -4.46 -13.71
N TYR A 295 -16.20 -3.60 -12.84
CA TYR A 295 -17.63 -3.35 -12.70
C TYR A 295 -17.85 -1.88 -12.36
N GLY A 296 -18.35 -1.11 -13.33
CA GLY A 296 -18.44 0.35 -13.20
C GLY A 296 -17.06 0.96 -13.00
N ASP A 297 -16.91 1.85 -12.02
CA ASP A 297 -15.63 2.52 -11.71
C ASP A 297 -14.68 1.69 -10.82
N VAL A 298 -14.96 0.39 -10.61
CA VAL A 298 -14.18 -0.49 -9.74
C VAL A 298 -13.43 -1.55 -10.54
N LEU A 299 -12.13 -1.66 -10.30
CA LEU A 299 -11.29 -2.76 -10.78
C LEU A 299 -11.13 -3.79 -9.67
N PHE A 300 -11.56 -5.03 -9.93
CA PHE A 300 -11.40 -6.17 -9.03
C PHE A 300 -10.29 -7.10 -9.54
N ILE A 301 -9.34 -7.43 -8.65
CA ILE A 301 -8.20 -8.30 -8.95
C ILE A 301 -8.20 -9.43 -7.93
N SER A 302 -8.25 -10.67 -8.40
CA SER A 302 -8.15 -11.85 -7.54
C SER A 302 -6.76 -12.47 -7.71
N LEU A 303 -5.97 -12.46 -6.65
CA LEU A 303 -4.65 -13.09 -6.60
C LEU A 303 -4.74 -14.43 -5.88
N ASN A 304 -4.04 -15.42 -6.40
CA ASN A 304 -3.90 -16.72 -5.77
C ASN A 304 -2.72 -16.70 -4.79
N SER A 305 -3.00 -16.43 -3.52
CA SER A 305 -1.97 -16.34 -2.48
C SER A 305 -1.29 -17.66 -2.08
N ASN A 306 -1.63 -18.76 -2.75
CA ASN A 306 -0.89 -20.02 -2.66
C ASN A 306 0.33 -20.05 -3.62
N ASN A 307 0.35 -19.16 -4.62
CA ASN A 307 1.52 -18.89 -5.42
C ASN A 307 2.29 -17.72 -4.79
N ARG A 308 3.63 -17.81 -4.76
CA ARG A 308 4.51 -16.81 -4.13
C ARG A 308 5.32 -16.01 -5.14
N ASN A 309 5.07 -16.19 -6.44
CA ASN A 309 5.76 -15.48 -7.50
C ASN A 309 5.23 -14.05 -7.63
N ALA A 310 5.87 -13.14 -6.88
CA ALA A 310 5.52 -11.71 -6.87
C ALA A 310 5.54 -11.07 -8.27
N ALA A 311 6.40 -11.54 -9.18
CA ALA A 311 6.51 -10.98 -10.52
C ALA A 311 5.30 -11.33 -11.40
N GLU A 312 4.75 -12.54 -11.26
CA GLU A 312 3.54 -12.95 -11.97
C GLU A 312 2.32 -12.18 -11.47
N HIS A 313 2.16 -12.06 -10.15
CA HIS A 313 1.09 -11.25 -9.55
C HIS A 313 1.19 -9.79 -9.98
N SER A 314 2.39 -9.22 -9.96
CA SER A 314 2.69 -7.87 -10.46
C SER A 314 2.27 -7.69 -11.91
N GLU A 315 2.59 -8.65 -12.79
CA GLU A 315 2.17 -8.60 -14.20
C GLU A 315 0.64 -8.62 -14.36
N VAL A 316 -0.07 -9.40 -13.54
CA VAL A 316 -1.54 -9.44 -13.57
C VAL A 316 -2.13 -8.11 -13.11
N ILE A 317 -1.61 -7.52 -12.02
CA ILE A 317 -2.07 -6.21 -11.52
C ILE A 317 -1.85 -5.13 -12.60
N GLU A 318 -0.70 -5.14 -13.28
CA GLU A 318 -0.42 -4.20 -14.37
C GLU A 318 -1.40 -4.35 -15.53
N ARG A 319 -1.68 -5.59 -15.95
CA ARG A 319 -2.67 -5.88 -17.00
C ARG A 319 -4.07 -5.42 -16.59
N ALA A 320 -4.44 -5.63 -15.33
CA ALA A 320 -5.72 -5.21 -14.78
C ALA A 320 -5.85 -3.68 -14.80
N ILE A 321 -4.84 -2.94 -14.30
CA ILE A 321 -4.81 -1.47 -14.31
C ILE A 321 -4.83 -0.93 -15.74
N GLU A 322 -4.09 -1.54 -16.68
CA GLU A 322 -4.10 -1.13 -18.08
C GLU A 322 -5.49 -1.32 -18.73
N SER A 323 -6.23 -2.36 -18.31
CA SER A 323 -7.59 -2.63 -18.81
C SER A 323 -8.63 -1.62 -18.32
N HIS A 324 -8.40 -0.99 -17.17
CA HIS A 324 -9.33 -0.04 -16.54
C HIS A 324 -8.61 1.12 -15.85
N LYS A 325 -7.88 1.94 -16.63
CA LYS A 325 -6.97 2.98 -16.12
C LYS A 325 -7.61 4.06 -15.27
N ASP A 326 -8.87 4.36 -15.56
CA ASP A 326 -9.62 5.43 -14.92
C ASP A 326 -10.46 4.90 -13.73
N ALA A 327 -10.17 3.67 -13.25
CA ALA A 327 -10.86 3.09 -12.10
C ALA A 327 -10.73 4.02 -10.88
N ALA A 328 -11.87 4.40 -10.30
CA ALA A 328 -11.91 5.13 -9.05
C ALA A 328 -11.50 4.25 -7.85
N TRP A 329 -11.66 2.94 -7.98
CA TRP A 329 -11.36 1.97 -6.93
C TRP A 329 -10.58 0.77 -7.47
N LYS A 330 -9.51 0.40 -6.77
CA LYS A 330 -8.77 -0.85 -6.98
C LYS A 330 -8.97 -1.76 -5.77
N VAL A 331 -9.61 -2.90 -5.98
CA VAL A 331 -9.93 -3.88 -4.95
C VAL A 331 -9.20 -5.18 -5.26
N VAL A 332 -8.33 -5.60 -4.35
CA VAL A 332 -7.64 -6.89 -4.44
C VAL A 332 -8.31 -7.89 -3.50
N MET A 333 -8.45 -9.14 -3.93
CA MET A 333 -8.93 -10.24 -3.13
C MET A 333 -7.95 -11.42 -3.21
N PHE A 334 -7.53 -11.95 -2.07
CA PHE A 334 -6.76 -13.19 -1.97
C PHE A 334 -7.06 -13.89 -0.65
N HIS A 335 -6.78 -15.19 -0.55
CA HIS A 335 -7.27 -15.98 0.57
C HIS A 335 -6.60 -15.67 1.93
N HIS A 336 -5.28 -15.87 2.02
CA HIS A 336 -4.52 -15.72 3.27
C HIS A 336 -4.60 -14.29 3.84
N ASP A 337 -5.01 -14.14 5.10
CA ASP A 337 -4.99 -12.85 5.79
C ASP A 337 -3.58 -12.45 6.23
N ILE A 338 -3.04 -11.41 5.59
CA ILE A 338 -1.67 -10.93 5.86
C ILE A 338 -1.59 -9.86 6.97
N TYR A 339 -2.71 -9.26 7.39
CA TYR A 339 -2.76 -8.26 8.47
C TYR A 339 -3.84 -8.60 9.50
N GLY A 340 -3.96 -9.90 9.79
CA GLY A 340 -5.02 -10.47 10.59
C GLY A 340 -4.85 -10.42 12.09
N SER A 341 -5.75 -11.15 12.74
CA SER A 341 -5.74 -11.29 14.20
C SER A 341 -6.07 -12.71 14.69
N GLY A 342 -6.32 -13.67 13.81
CA GLY A 342 -6.61 -15.05 14.16
C GLY A 342 -5.34 -15.83 14.50
N GLN A 343 -5.42 -16.72 15.50
CA GLN A 343 -4.35 -17.64 15.85
C GLN A 343 -4.48 -18.97 15.09
N PRO A 344 -3.37 -19.58 14.67
CA PRO A 344 -2.00 -19.05 14.73
C PRO A 344 -1.68 -18.10 13.56
N HIS A 345 -2.54 -18.04 12.55
CA HIS A 345 -2.22 -17.64 11.19
C HIS A 345 -1.66 -16.23 11.03
N SER A 346 -2.27 -15.25 11.71
CA SER A 346 -1.83 -13.85 11.65
C SER A 346 -0.39 -13.59 12.11
N ASP A 347 0.21 -14.49 12.90
CA ASP A 347 1.60 -14.38 13.38
C ASP A 347 2.58 -15.29 12.64
N VAL A 348 2.14 -16.13 11.71
CA VAL A 348 2.98 -17.14 11.05
C VAL A 348 2.88 -17.05 9.52
N ASP A 349 2.03 -17.83 8.86
CA ASP A 349 1.87 -17.88 7.41
C ASP A 349 1.37 -16.54 6.84
N GLY A 350 0.35 -15.94 7.45
CA GLY A 350 -0.10 -14.60 7.06
C GLY A 350 1.01 -13.55 7.19
N ALA A 351 1.77 -13.59 8.30
CA ALA A 351 2.90 -12.69 8.52
C ALA A 351 4.04 -12.93 7.53
N ASN A 352 4.32 -14.17 7.16
CA ASN A 352 5.35 -14.50 6.17
C ASN A 352 4.94 -14.02 4.77
N LEU A 353 3.70 -14.30 4.35
CA LEU A 353 3.16 -13.89 3.05
C LEU A 353 3.00 -12.36 2.94
N ARG A 354 2.84 -11.65 4.06
CA ARG A 354 2.87 -10.17 4.10
C ARG A 354 4.10 -9.59 3.41
N THR A 355 5.25 -10.25 3.54
CA THR A 355 6.52 -9.79 2.93
C THR A 355 6.49 -9.79 1.40
N ILE A 356 5.55 -10.50 0.80
CA ILE A 356 5.40 -10.63 -0.65
C ILE A 356 4.25 -9.75 -1.14
N PHE A 357 3.08 -9.85 -0.49
CA PHE A 357 1.87 -9.23 -1.00
C PHE A 357 1.69 -7.77 -0.60
N ALA A 358 2.07 -7.36 0.61
CA ALA A 358 1.88 -5.97 1.04
C ALA A 358 2.67 -4.96 0.18
N PRO A 359 3.96 -5.22 -0.18
CA PRO A 359 4.69 -4.33 -1.09
C PRO A 359 4.02 -4.17 -2.46
N LEU A 360 3.35 -5.21 -2.98
CA LEU A 360 2.58 -5.10 -4.21
C LEU A 360 1.36 -4.17 -4.04
N MET A 361 0.67 -4.25 -2.90
CA MET A 361 -0.48 -3.37 -2.63
C MET A 361 -0.05 -1.90 -2.57
N ASP A 362 1.09 -1.63 -1.93
CA ASP A 362 1.69 -0.29 -1.87
C ASP A 362 2.16 0.19 -3.25
N GLN A 363 2.87 -0.66 -4.00
CA GLN A 363 3.40 -0.34 -5.34
C GLN A 363 2.31 0.08 -6.33
N TYR A 364 1.15 -0.59 -6.29
CA TYR A 364 0.07 -0.37 -7.23
C TYR A 364 -1.06 0.50 -6.69
N ASP A 365 -0.89 1.06 -5.49
CA ASP A 365 -1.82 1.98 -4.84
C ASP A 365 -3.23 1.36 -4.78
N ILE A 366 -3.29 0.19 -4.12
CA ILE A 366 -4.52 -0.58 -3.92
C ILE A 366 -5.32 0.03 -2.77
N ASP A 367 -6.62 0.25 -2.98
CA ASP A 367 -7.49 0.89 -1.98
C ASP A 367 -7.91 -0.07 -0.87
N VAL A 368 -8.34 -1.28 -1.27
CA VAL A 368 -8.93 -2.27 -0.37
C VAL A 368 -8.44 -3.66 -0.72
N CYS A 369 -8.04 -4.40 0.29
CA CYS A 369 -7.70 -5.81 0.23
C CYS A 369 -8.69 -6.64 1.04
N LEU A 370 -9.29 -7.66 0.41
CA LEU A 370 -10.29 -8.54 1.00
C LEU A 370 -9.74 -9.97 1.14
N THR A 371 -9.76 -10.53 2.35
CA THR A 371 -9.17 -11.84 2.68
C THR A 371 -10.11 -12.72 3.51
N GLY A 372 -9.74 -13.99 3.68
CA GLY A 372 -10.42 -15.00 4.51
C GLY A 372 -9.42 -15.67 5.47
N HIS A 373 -9.37 -17.00 5.50
CA HIS A 373 -8.37 -17.88 6.14
C HIS A 373 -8.35 -17.87 7.67
N ASP A 374 -8.52 -16.72 8.31
CA ASP A 374 -8.40 -16.53 9.75
C ASP A 374 -9.69 -16.85 10.52
N HIS A 375 -10.78 -17.25 9.83
CA HIS A 375 -12.09 -17.58 10.41
C HIS A 375 -12.52 -16.64 11.54
N SER A 376 -12.15 -15.36 11.41
CA SER A 376 -12.38 -14.31 12.37
C SER A 376 -12.38 -12.98 11.62
N TYR A 377 -13.21 -12.05 12.07
CA TYR A 377 -13.26 -10.74 11.44
C TYR A 377 -12.13 -9.87 11.95
N ALA A 378 -11.43 -9.23 11.03
CA ALA A 378 -10.46 -8.18 11.32
C ALA A 378 -10.54 -7.07 10.27
N ARG A 379 -10.34 -5.83 10.72
CA ARG A 379 -10.19 -4.65 9.88
C ARG A 379 -9.03 -3.81 10.39
N THR A 380 -8.13 -3.46 9.49
CA THR A 380 -6.98 -2.62 9.82
C THR A 380 -7.35 -1.13 9.85
N TYR A 381 -6.45 -0.31 10.38
CA TYR A 381 -6.30 1.07 9.92
C TYR A 381 -5.80 1.07 8.46
N GLN A 382 -5.66 2.24 7.82
CA GLN A 382 -4.96 2.27 6.53
C GLN A 382 -3.51 1.93 6.72
N ILE A 383 -2.98 1.08 5.84
CA ILE A 383 -1.59 0.67 5.87
C ILE A 383 -0.91 1.17 4.62
N ILE A 384 0.15 1.96 4.80
CA ILE A 384 1.09 2.29 3.74
C ILE A 384 2.49 1.92 4.19
N ASP A 385 3.19 1.16 3.37
CA ASP A 385 4.57 0.73 3.63
C ASP A 385 4.74 0.17 5.07
N GLY A 386 3.84 -0.75 5.42
CA GLY A 386 3.81 -1.39 6.73
C GLY A 386 3.42 -0.48 7.92
N LYS A 387 3.08 0.80 7.70
CA LYS A 387 2.68 1.75 8.74
C LYS A 387 1.18 1.94 8.79
N ALA A 388 0.60 1.75 9.98
CA ALA A 388 -0.81 1.99 10.24
C ALA A 388 -1.10 3.48 10.48
N ILE A 389 -2.07 4.05 9.75
CA ILE A 389 -2.51 5.44 9.86
C ILE A 389 -3.96 5.51 10.30
N ASP A 390 -4.20 6.18 11.43
CA ASP A 390 -5.55 6.41 11.98
C ASP A 390 -6.22 7.62 11.30
N TYR A 391 -7.13 7.31 10.39
CA TYR A 391 -8.08 8.26 9.79
C TYR A 391 -9.43 8.32 10.52
N GLY A 392 -9.65 7.46 11.51
CA GLY A 392 -10.92 7.29 12.22
C GLY A 392 -11.47 5.87 12.13
N ASN A 393 -12.43 5.56 13.01
CA ASN A 393 -13.02 4.22 13.12
C ASN A 393 -14.29 4.02 12.29
N GLU A 394 -14.91 5.09 11.79
CA GLU A 394 -16.18 5.07 11.04
C GLU A 394 -16.02 5.56 9.59
N GLU A 395 -15.13 6.52 9.36
CA GLU A 395 -14.92 7.14 8.06
C GLU A 395 -13.45 7.55 7.88
N ALA A 396 -12.96 7.45 6.66
CA ALA A 396 -11.72 8.06 6.19
C ALA A 396 -11.99 8.88 4.91
N VAL A 397 -11.44 10.09 4.83
CA VAL A 397 -11.60 10.98 3.67
C VAL A 397 -10.25 11.19 3.00
N ASN A 398 -10.17 10.86 1.71
CA ASN A 398 -8.94 10.81 0.91
C ASN A 398 -7.78 10.10 1.64
N PRO A 399 -8.00 8.90 2.22
CA PRO A 399 -6.91 8.23 2.87
C PRO A 399 -5.88 7.75 1.84
N ASP A 400 -4.61 7.79 2.23
CA ASP A 400 -3.55 7.03 1.56
C ASP A 400 -3.34 5.67 2.23
N GLY A 401 -2.89 4.68 1.45
CA GLY A 401 -2.66 3.31 1.87
C GLY A 401 -3.89 2.40 1.82
N THR A 402 -3.63 1.09 1.84
CA THR A 402 -4.63 0.04 1.67
C THR A 402 -5.38 -0.26 2.97
N LEU A 403 -6.71 -0.44 2.87
CA LEU A 403 -7.53 -1.02 3.93
C LEU A 403 -7.53 -2.55 3.79
N TYR A 404 -7.15 -3.30 4.82
CA TYR A 404 -7.24 -4.77 4.83
C TYR A 404 -8.43 -5.24 5.65
N ILE A 405 -9.18 -6.19 5.10
CA ILE A 405 -10.38 -6.76 5.71
C ILE A 405 -10.31 -8.28 5.62
N ALA A 406 -10.30 -8.94 6.76
CA ALA A 406 -10.47 -10.37 6.87
C ALA A 406 -11.94 -10.69 7.16
N ALA A 407 -12.56 -11.46 6.27
CA ALA A 407 -13.90 -11.97 6.45
C ALA A 407 -13.88 -13.11 7.49
N GLY A 408 -14.95 -13.20 8.30
CA GLY A 408 -15.14 -14.34 9.18
C GLY A 408 -15.72 -15.54 8.43
N SER A 409 -15.98 -16.65 9.14
CA SER A 409 -16.60 -17.84 8.55
C SER A 409 -18.04 -17.58 8.09
N ALA A 410 -18.35 -17.90 6.84
CA ALA A 410 -19.66 -17.68 6.24
C ALA A 410 -20.66 -18.81 6.48
N SER A 411 -20.20 -20.03 6.75
CA SER A 411 -21.07 -21.15 7.12
C SER A 411 -21.14 -21.38 8.63
N GLY A 412 -20.14 -20.89 9.37
CA GLY A 412 -19.91 -21.27 10.77
C GLY A 412 -18.96 -22.45 10.94
N SER A 413 -18.36 -22.92 9.86
CA SER A 413 -17.21 -23.81 9.87
C SER A 413 -16.04 -23.15 10.59
N LYS A 414 -15.59 -23.74 11.69
CA LYS A 414 -14.41 -23.35 12.52
C LYS A 414 -14.37 -21.88 12.96
N PHE A 415 -13.69 -21.62 14.08
CA PHE A 415 -13.43 -20.27 14.58
C PHE A 415 -12.08 -20.25 15.30
N TYR A 416 -11.18 -19.35 14.91
CA TYR A 416 -9.84 -19.28 15.49
C TYR A 416 -9.76 -18.29 16.66
N GLU A 417 -9.06 -18.66 17.74
CA GLU A 417 -8.88 -17.74 18.86
C GLU A 417 -8.19 -16.45 18.38
N LEU A 418 -8.70 -15.30 18.84
CA LEU A 418 -8.01 -14.04 18.55
C LEU A 418 -6.71 -13.96 19.32
N ASN A 419 -5.71 -13.37 18.69
CA ASN A 419 -4.45 -13.06 19.34
C ASN A 419 -4.64 -12.31 20.66
N ALA A 420 -3.98 -12.81 21.72
CA ALA A 420 -4.17 -12.30 23.08
C ALA A 420 -3.87 -10.79 23.18
N VAL A 421 -2.89 -10.31 22.43
CA VAL A 421 -2.59 -8.89 22.24
C VAL A 421 -3.11 -8.48 20.86
N GLN A 422 -3.91 -7.41 20.83
CA GLN A 422 -4.32 -6.81 19.56
C GLN A 422 -3.10 -6.18 18.90
N GLN A 423 -2.84 -6.56 17.66
CA GLN A 423 -1.77 -5.96 16.86
C GLN A 423 -2.11 -4.49 16.59
N TYR A 424 -1.10 -3.63 16.61
CA TYR A 424 -1.29 -2.17 16.57
C TYR A 424 -2.03 -1.70 15.31
N TYR A 425 -1.86 -2.39 14.18
CA TYR A 425 -2.51 -2.07 12.91
C TYR A 425 -3.99 -2.47 12.84
N ILE A 426 -4.51 -3.26 13.78
CA ILE A 426 -5.93 -3.66 13.82
C ILE A 426 -6.76 -2.53 14.44
N ALA A 427 -7.70 -1.97 13.66
CA ALA A 427 -8.69 -1.02 14.15
C ALA A 427 -9.85 -1.74 14.85
N GLU A 428 -10.31 -2.85 14.27
CA GLU A 428 -11.45 -3.62 14.77
C GLU A 428 -11.25 -5.12 14.53
N ARG A 429 -11.66 -5.95 15.49
CA ARG A 429 -11.64 -7.41 15.36
C ARG A 429 -12.77 -8.06 16.16
N ASN A 430 -13.33 -9.14 15.66
CA ASN A 430 -14.38 -9.89 16.35
C ASN A 430 -14.36 -11.37 15.94
N ASN A 431 -14.43 -12.25 16.94
CA ASN A 431 -14.61 -13.68 16.72
C ASN A 431 -15.72 -14.28 17.61
N THR A 432 -16.87 -13.62 17.65
CA THR A 432 -18.08 -14.24 18.18
C THR A 432 -18.45 -15.38 17.24
N PRO A 433 -18.57 -16.64 17.72
CA PRO A 433 -18.66 -17.83 16.88
C PRO A 433 -20.04 -17.99 16.23
N THR A 434 -20.35 -17.08 15.32
CA THR A 434 -21.58 -17.03 14.53
C THR A 434 -21.18 -16.78 13.08
N PRO A 435 -21.85 -17.41 12.11
CA PRO A 435 -21.52 -17.19 10.70
C PRO A 435 -21.73 -15.72 10.33
N THR A 436 -20.87 -15.17 9.48
CA THR A 436 -20.85 -13.75 9.12
C THR A 436 -20.83 -13.53 7.62
N PHE A 437 -21.28 -12.35 7.21
CA PHE A 437 -21.08 -11.82 5.87
C PHE A 437 -20.98 -10.30 5.96
N SER A 438 -20.43 -9.69 4.92
CA SER A 438 -20.44 -8.23 4.77
C SER A 438 -21.20 -7.82 3.51
N THR A 439 -21.75 -6.62 3.51
CA THR A 439 -22.22 -5.92 2.31
C THR A 439 -21.29 -4.77 2.04
N ILE A 440 -20.95 -4.54 0.77
CA ILE A 440 -20.10 -3.43 0.35
C ILE A 440 -20.87 -2.58 -0.66
N ASP A 441 -21.03 -1.30 -0.37
CA ASP A 441 -21.62 -0.32 -1.29
C ASP A 441 -20.50 0.46 -1.99
N PHE A 442 -20.55 0.51 -3.32
CA PHE A 442 -19.65 1.29 -4.16
C PHE A 442 -20.39 2.43 -4.87
N THR A 443 -19.71 3.55 -5.00
CA THR A 443 -20.04 4.67 -5.90
C THR A 443 -18.75 5.15 -6.59
N ASP A 444 -18.86 6.14 -7.47
CA ASP A 444 -17.72 6.84 -8.06
C ASP A 444 -16.74 7.43 -7.02
N ASN A 445 -17.20 7.64 -5.79
CA ASN A 445 -16.43 8.35 -4.77
C ASN A 445 -16.50 7.78 -3.35
N SER A 446 -17.24 6.69 -3.13
CA SER A 446 -17.35 6.06 -1.81
C SER A 446 -17.29 4.53 -1.85
N PHE A 447 -16.60 3.97 -0.87
CA PHE A 447 -16.66 2.56 -0.47
C PHE A 447 -17.26 2.50 0.93
N THR A 448 -18.30 1.69 1.16
CA THR A 448 -18.84 1.46 2.51
C THR A 448 -18.99 -0.02 2.78
N ILE A 449 -18.33 -0.54 3.83
CA ILE A 449 -18.50 -1.92 4.29
C ILE A 449 -19.36 -1.99 5.56
N LYS A 450 -20.22 -3.01 5.62
CA LYS A 450 -21.09 -3.31 6.76
C LYS A 450 -21.06 -4.80 7.03
N THR A 451 -20.78 -5.22 8.26
CA THR A 451 -20.66 -6.65 8.62
C THR A 451 -21.78 -7.10 9.54
N TYR A 452 -22.38 -8.25 9.21
CA TYR A 452 -23.52 -8.84 9.90
C TYR A 452 -23.24 -10.28 10.28
N ASP A 453 -23.91 -10.76 11.32
CA ASP A 453 -24.08 -12.19 11.53
C ASP A 453 -25.22 -12.75 10.65
N ASN A 454 -25.34 -14.07 10.57
CA ASN A 454 -26.40 -14.73 9.79
C ASN A 454 -27.81 -14.62 10.41
N THR A 455 -28.00 -13.81 11.45
CA THR A 455 -29.31 -13.38 11.95
C THR A 455 -29.67 -11.95 11.53
N GLY A 456 -28.72 -11.25 10.88
CA GLY A 456 -28.83 -9.87 10.44
C GLY A 456 -28.46 -8.85 11.53
N ALA A 457 -27.91 -9.29 12.66
CA ALA A 457 -27.40 -8.38 13.68
C ALA A 457 -26.02 -7.83 13.25
N LYS A 458 -25.72 -6.59 13.64
CA LYS A 458 -24.40 -5.99 13.38
C LYS A 458 -23.32 -6.77 14.12
N TYR A 459 -22.31 -7.18 13.37
CA TYR A 459 -21.17 -7.94 13.87
C TYR A 459 -19.91 -7.09 14.00
N ALA A 460 -19.76 -6.05 13.17
CA ALA A 460 -18.73 -5.02 13.26
C ALA A 460 -19.31 -3.63 12.97
N GLY A 461 -18.55 -2.59 13.29
CA GLY A 461 -18.84 -1.21 12.92
C GLY A 461 -18.85 -1.01 11.40
N ASP A 462 -19.67 -0.06 10.95
CA ASP A 462 -19.69 0.35 9.54
C ASP A 462 -18.46 1.23 9.29
N PHE A 463 -17.81 1.05 8.14
CA PHE A 463 -16.66 1.84 7.76
C PHE A 463 -16.81 2.37 6.33
N THR A 464 -16.50 3.65 6.13
CA THR A 464 -16.59 4.32 4.83
C THR A 464 -15.26 4.96 4.43
N ILE A 465 -14.86 4.77 3.18
CA ILE A 465 -13.82 5.58 2.54
C ILE A 465 -14.51 6.52 1.57
N THR A 466 -14.20 7.81 1.64
CA THR A 466 -14.71 8.84 0.71
C THR A 466 -13.54 9.49 -0.02
N LYS A 467 -13.55 9.46 -1.35
CA LYS A 467 -12.60 10.19 -2.21
C LYS A 467 -13.26 11.47 -2.71
N THR A 468 -12.68 12.62 -2.41
CA THR A 468 -13.21 13.95 -2.80
C THR A 468 -12.33 14.65 -3.84
N GLU A 469 -11.13 14.15 -4.03
CA GLU A 469 -10.13 14.59 -4.98
C GLU A 469 -9.27 13.38 -5.36
N ASP A 470 -8.72 13.43 -6.57
CA ASP A 470 -7.75 12.44 -7.04
C ASP A 470 -6.37 12.84 -6.51
N GLN A 471 -5.80 12.01 -5.64
CA GLN A 471 -4.54 12.25 -4.94
C GLN A 471 -3.62 11.08 -5.17
N ALA A 472 -2.41 11.36 -5.67
CA ALA A 472 -1.34 10.38 -5.70
C ALA A 472 -0.93 10.02 -4.26
N SER A 473 -0.59 8.76 -4.02
CA SER A 473 -0.02 8.29 -2.75
C SER A 473 1.33 8.96 -2.45
N LEU A 474 1.71 9.00 -1.17
CA LEU A 474 3.02 9.51 -0.76
C LEU A 474 4.16 8.71 -1.40
N LEU A 475 3.98 7.39 -1.51
CA LEU A 475 4.94 6.51 -2.18
C LEU A 475 5.07 6.86 -3.68
N SER A 476 3.94 7.10 -4.36
CA SER A 476 3.95 7.55 -5.77
C SER A 476 4.70 8.87 -5.93
N LEU A 477 4.45 9.86 -5.07
CA LEU A 477 5.16 11.15 -5.10
C LEU A 477 6.66 11.02 -4.85
N VAL A 478 7.07 10.08 -3.99
CA VAL A 478 8.47 9.75 -3.75
C VAL A 478 9.09 9.09 -4.98
N ASN A 479 8.40 8.16 -5.63
CA ASN A 479 8.91 7.52 -6.85
C ASN A 479 9.04 8.52 -8.01
N GLU A 480 8.07 9.42 -8.19
CA GLU A 480 8.15 10.51 -9.17
C GLU A 480 9.34 11.45 -8.95
N SER A 481 9.90 11.50 -7.73
CA SER A 481 11.08 12.34 -7.45
C SER A 481 12.33 11.91 -8.20
N GLU A 482 12.41 10.65 -8.64
CA GLU A 482 13.56 10.14 -9.39
C GLU A 482 13.72 10.80 -10.76
N ASP A 483 12.63 11.29 -11.34
CA ASP A 483 12.59 12.00 -12.63
C ASP A 483 12.77 13.53 -12.50
N ILE A 484 12.92 14.05 -11.28
CA ILE A 484 13.11 15.48 -11.01
C ILE A 484 14.58 15.74 -10.67
N HIS A 485 15.28 16.49 -11.54
CA HIS A 485 16.71 16.69 -11.40
C HIS A 485 17.08 18.11 -10.95
N ALA A 486 18.06 18.22 -10.05
CA ALA A 486 18.56 19.49 -9.53
C ALA A 486 18.99 20.51 -10.60
N SER A 487 19.44 20.03 -11.76
CA SER A 487 19.85 20.86 -12.89
C SER A 487 18.73 21.73 -13.45
N ASP A 488 17.49 21.26 -13.33
CA ASP A 488 16.33 21.81 -14.03
C ASP A 488 15.66 22.93 -13.24
N TYR A 489 16.04 23.11 -11.97
CA TYR A 489 15.41 24.04 -11.04
C TYR A 489 16.43 24.91 -10.31
N THR A 490 15.98 26.04 -9.77
CA THR A 490 16.80 26.88 -8.90
C THR A 490 17.23 26.11 -7.66
N THR A 491 18.44 26.37 -7.16
CA THR A 491 19.02 25.65 -6.00
C THR A 491 18.11 25.69 -4.78
N ASP A 492 17.53 26.85 -4.45
CA ASP A 492 16.70 27.00 -3.26
C ASP A 492 15.36 26.24 -3.38
N SER A 493 14.71 26.28 -4.55
CA SER A 493 13.47 25.54 -4.75
C SER A 493 13.71 24.03 -4.76
N TYR A 494 14.79 23.58 -5.40
CA TYR A 494 15.13 22.17 -5.44
C TYR A 494 15.53 21.63 -4.06
N ARG A 495 16.34 22.37 -3.28
CA ARG A 495 16.69 21.96 -1.91
C ARG A 495 15.46 21.82 -1.02
N THR A 496 14.48 22.72 -1.14
CA THR A 496 13.22 22.63 -0.39
C THR A 496 12.43 21.37 -0.78
N TYR A 497 12.42 21.02 -2.07
CA TYR A 497 11.82 19.79 -2.57
C TYR A 497 12.56 18.54 -2.10
N GLU A 498 13.89 18.53 -2.19
CA GLU A 498 14.76 17.45 -1.74
C GLU A 498 14.60 17.18 -0.24
N ASP A 499 14.60 18.22 0.60
CA ASP A 499 14.36 18.09 2.04
C ASP A 499 12.97 17.45 2.34
N ALA A 500 11.95 17.76 1.53
CA ALA A 500 10.61 17.20 1.68
C ALA A 500 10.53 15.75 1.18
N VAL A 501 11.24 15.40 0.10
CA VAL A 501 11.38 14.02 -0.39
C VAL A 501 12.11 13.16 0.64
N ASP A 502 13.20 13.66 1.23
CA ASP A 502 13.95 12.95 2.26
C ASP A 502 13.09 12.70 3.51
N ALA A 503 12.31 13.70 3.94
CA ALA A 503 11.36 13.53 5.05
C ALA A 503 10.27 12.48 4.75
N ALA A 504 9.80 12.40 3.50
CA ALA A 504 8.85 11.38 3.07
C ALA A 504 9.49 9.98 3.03
N LYS A 505 10.72 9.86 2.53
CA LYS A 505 11.50 8.61 2.52
C LYS A 505 11.80 8.12 3.93
N ASP A 506 12.21 9.00 4.83
CA ASP A 506 12.42 8.70 6.25
C ASP A 506 11.12 8.25 6.94
N TYR A 507 9.98 8.81 6.52
CA TYR A 507 8.68 8.41 7.04
C TYR A 507 8.21 7.07 6.51
N LEU A 508 8.48 6.72 5.25
CA LEU A 508 8.09 5.42 4.70
C LEU A 508 9.05 4.33 5.21
N GLU A 509 10.36 4.53 5.08
CA GLU A 509 11.43 3.52 5.27
C GLU A 509 11.37 2.41 4.20
N THR A 510 11.19 2.80 2.93
CA THR A 510 11.07 1.88 1.79
C THR A 510 12.33 1.08 1.50
N ASP A 511 13.47 1.49 2.07
CA ASP A 511 14.74 0.77 1.98
C ASP A 511 14.70 -0.61 2.68
N LYS A 512 13.67 -0.85 3.49
CA LYS A 512 13.43 -2.12 4.21
C LYS A 512 12.50 -3.09 3.49
N ASP A 513 11.92 -2.68 2.36
CA ASP A 513 10.83 -3.43 1.72
C ASP A 513 11.32 -4.51 0.75
N ALA A 514 12.65 -4.62 0.60
CA ALA A 514 13.25 -5.59 -0.28
C ALA A 514 12.85 -7.02 0.11
N VAL A 515 12.13 -7.70 -0.78
CA VAL A 515 11.78 -9.10 -0.62
C VAL A 515 13.05 -9.96 -0.75
N PRO A 516 13.40 -10.78 0.26
CA PRO A 516 14.51 -11.72 0.14
C PRO A 516 14.34 -12.63 -1.08
N SER A 517 15.33 -12.63 -1.99
CA SER A 517 15.15 -13.30 -3.29
C SER A 517 14.90 -14.81 -3.15
N GLU A 518 15.43 -15.46 -2.10
CA GLU A 518 15.17 -16.88 -1.79
C GLU A 518 13.69 -17.21 -1.57
N LEU A 519 12.85 -16.24 -1.15
CA LEU A 519 11.40 -16.44 -1.02
C LEU A 519 10.68 -16.60 -2.37
N VAL A 520 11.31 -16.14 -3.45
CA VAL A 520 10.73 -16.17 -4.80
C VAL A 520 11.52 -17.14 -5.68
N ASP A 521 12.85 -17.04 -5.68
CA ASP A 521 13.75 -17.84 -6.52
C ASP A 521 13.70 -19.35 -6.22
N ASN A 522 13.41 -19.72 -4.97
CA ASN A 522 13.35 -21.13 -4.55
C ASN A 522 11.92 -21.68 -4.50
N TYR A 523 10.91 -20.85 -4.74
CA TYR A 523 9.54 -21.30 -4.90
C TYR A 523 9.44 -22.19 -6.14
N ASP A 524 8.79 -23.34 -5.98
CA ASP A 524 8.57 -24.32 -7.04
C ASP A 524 7.07 -24.64 -7.08
N GLU A 525 6.39 -24.08 -8.09
CA GLU A 525 4.96 -24.26 -8.33
C GLU A 525 4.56 -25.74 -8.53
N GLU A 526 5.49 -26.58 -9.02
CA GLU A 526 5.26 -28.03 -9.20
C GLU A 526 5.44 -28.81 -7.87
N ASN A 527 6.07 -28.22 -6.86
CA ASN A 527 6.36 -28.87 -5.59
C ASN A 527 5.43 -28.41 -4.46
N GLN A 528 4.36 -29.16 -4.26
CA GLN A 528 3.34 -28.90 -3.24
C GLN A 528 3.68 -29.47 -1.84
N GLY A 529 4.94 -29.84 -1.62
CA GLY A 529 5.44 -30.42 -0.38
C GLY A 529 6.48 -29.54 0.32
N ASP A 530 7.02 -30.04 1.43
CA ASP A 530 8.13 -29.38 2.11
C ASP A 530 9.40 -29.43 1.24
N ASN A 531 10.05 -28.28 1.05
CA ASN A 531 11.31 -28.15 0.34
C ASN A 531 12.37 -27.55 1.28
N PRO A 532 13.41 -28.30 1.69
CA PRO A 532 14.41 -27.79 2.64
C PRO A 532 15.27 -26.64 2.10
N ASP A 533 15.28 -26.41 0.80
CA ASP A 533 15.97 -25.28 0.16
C ASP A 533 15.05 -24.04 0.04
N ASP A 534 13.75 -24.20 0.30
CA ASP A 534 12.76 -23.13 0.30
C ASP A 534 12.56 -22.58 1.72
N PRO A 535 12.64 -21.26 1.94
CA PRO A 535 12.42 -20.70 3.27
C PRO A 535 11.02 -20.95 3.82
N LEU A 536 10.01 -21.04 2.93
CA LEU A 536 8.62 -21.29 3.30
C LEU A 536 8.14 -22.61 2.70
N ASN A 537 7.29 -23.31 3.43
CA ASN A 537 6.60 -24.47 2.89
C ASN A 537 5.44 -24.04 1.98
N TYR A 538 4.78 -25.03 1.37
CA TYR A 538 3.63 -24.79 0.50
C TYR A 538 2.51 -23.95 1.13
N TYR A 539 2.34 -24.02 2.46
CA TYR A 539 1.34 -23.27 3.22
C TYR A 539 1.88 -21.96 3.81
N GLY A 540 3.06 -21.49 3.38
CA GLY A 540 3.64 -20.23 3.86
C GLY A 540 4.32 -20.32 5.23
N TYR A 541 4.47 -21.50 5.83
CA TYR A 541 5.18 -21.66 7.11
C TYR A 541 6.70 -21.69 6.91
N ALA A 542 7.43 -20.91 7.70
CA ALA A 542 8.89 -20.90 7.67
C ALA A 542 9.48 -22.25 8.14
N GLN A 543 10.58 -22.66 7.52
CA GLN A 543 11.22 -23.96 7.76
C GLN A 543 12.67 -23.85 8.22
N GLY A 544 13.17 -24.91 8.86
CA GLY A 544 14.60 -25.10 9.13
C GLY A 544 15.25 -23.93 9.86
N ASP A 545 16.39 -23.46 9.33
CA ASP A 545 17.13 -22.34 9.90
C ASP A 545 16.47 -20.97 9.59
N TYR A 546 15.46 -20.90 8.73
CA TYR A 546 14.73 -19.67 8.40
C TYR A 546 13.64 -19.35 9.42
N ALA A 547 13.13 -20.36 10.12
CA ALA A 547 12.10 -20.21 11.15
C ALA A 547 12.65 -19.60 12.45
N ALA A 548 11.78 -18.90 13.18
CA ALA A 548 12.03 -18.46 14.55
C ALA A 548 12.19 -19.67 15.50
N GLU A 549 12.83 -19.47 16.66
CA GLU A 549 13.16 -20.57 17.59
C GLU A 549 11.93 -21.32 18.11
N ASP A 550 10.79 -20.62 18.25
CA ASP A 550 9.57 -21.11 18.87
C ASP A 550 8.31 -20.96 18.00
N SER A 551 8.45 -20.57 16.73
CA SER A 551 7.32 -20.49 15.79
C SER A 551 7.72 -20.77 14.34
N THR A 552 6.72 -20.92 13.48
CA THR A 552 6.88 -21.05 12.02
C THR A 552 6.82 -19.71 11.29
N ARG A 553 7.06 -18.60 11.99
CA ARG A 553 7.34 -17.29 11.40
C ARG A 553 8.80 -17.24 10.96
N LEU A 554 9.10 -16.47 9.92
CA LEU A 554 10.46 -16.11 9.56
C LEU A 554 11.16 -15.46 10.77
N ARG A 555 12.43 -15.82 10.98
CA ARG A 555 13.24 -15.31 12.10
C ARG A 555 13.57 -13.82 11.90
N GLU A 556 13.77 -13.13 13.01
CA GLU A 556 14.23 -11.74 13.03
C GLU A 556 15.53 -11.57 12.23
N GLY A 557 15.59 -10.52 11.41
CA GLY A 557 16.69 -10.18 10.51
C GLY A 557 16.73 -10.97 9.21
N TYR A 558 15.69 -11.75 8.89
CA TYR A 558 15.58 -12.42 7.58
C TYR A 558 14.90 -11.54 6.52
N ALA A 559 13.80 -10.88 6.90
CA ALA A 559 13.07 -9.95 6.05
C ALA A 559 12.81 -8.65 6.83
N ASP A 560 13.49 -7.57 6.45
CA ASP A 560 13.44 -6.30 7.20
C ASP A 560 12.03 -5.70 7.24
N PHE A 561 11.25 -5.87 6.17
CA PHE A 561 9.82 -5.50 6.14
C PHE A 561 8.99 -6.25 7.18
N LEU A 562 9.26 -7.53 7.40
CA LEU A 562 8.57 -8.29 8.44
C LEU A 562 8.94 -7.75 9.82
N ASP A 563 10.22 -7.52 10.07
CA ASP A 563 10.69 -6.98 11.35
C ASP A 563 10.07 -5.61 11.64
N LYS A 564 10.00 -4.74 10.62
CA LYS A 564 9.31 -3.45 10.65
C LYS A 564 7.84 -3.61 11.06
N THR A 565 7.10 -4.49 10.38
CA THR A 565 5.66 -4.66 10.64
C THR A 565 5.35 -5.39 11.96
N MET A 566 6.30 -6.16 12.50
CA MET A 566 6.17 -6.85 13.79
C MET A 566 6.63 -6.00 14.99
N ASP A 567 7.27 -4.85 14.76
CA ASP A 567 7.66 -3.91 15.81
C ASP A 567 6.46 -3.12 16.34
N ASN A 568 5.82 -3.67 17.37
CA ASN A 568 4.72 -3.01 18.09
C ASN A 568 5.09 -1.63 18.67
N SER A 569 6.37 -1.27 18.78
CA SER A 569 6.79 0.04 19.30
C SER A 569 6.52 1.19 18.32
N GLN A 570 6.35 0.90 17.02
CA GLN A 570 6.00 1.90 16.01
C GLN A 570 4.63 2.54 16.26
N GLY A 571 3.69 1.75 16.80
CA GLY A 571 2.32 2.16 17.08
C GLY A 571 1.54 2.59 15.85
N VAL A 572 0.40 3.25 16.07
CA VAL A 572 -0.43 3.83 15.01
C VAL A 572 -0.04 5.29 14.82
N LYS A 573 0.15 5.72 13.57
CA LYS A 573 0.42 7.11 13.18
C LYS A 573 -0.88 7.89 13.07
N THR A 574 -0.87 9.18 13.36
CA THR A 574 -2.07 10.01 13.16
C THR A 574 -2.13 10.48 11.72
N SER A 575 -3.34 10.59 11.18
CA SER A 575 -3.56 11.21 9.87
C SER A 575 -3.00 12.64 9.79
N GLU A 576 -2.93 13.41 10.89
CA GLU A 576 -2.32 14.74 10.87
C GLU A 576 -0.80 14.71 10.70
N GLU A 577 -0.11 13.74 11.31
CA GLU A 577 1.34 13.53 11.13
C GLU A 577 1.63 13.20 9.66
N TYR A 578 0.89 12.24 9.11
CA TYR A 578 1.00 11.85 7.71
C TYR A 578 0.70 13.03 6.76
N GLN A 579 -0.43 13.72 6.96
CA GLN A 579 -0.85 14.82 6.09
C GLN A 579 0.14 15.99 6.09
N GLN A 580 0.84 16.22 7.21
CA GLN A 580 1.89 17.24 7.26
C GLN A 580 3.06 16.91 6.33
N ILE A 581 3.47 15.65 6.28
CA ILE A 581 4.57 15.17 5.42
C ILE A 581 4.11 15.22 3.96
N TYR A 582 2.92 14.71 3.68
CA TYR A 582 2.30 14.76 2.35
C TYR A 582 2.21 16.19 1.80
N ASN A 583 1.60 17.11 2.56
CA ASN A 583 1.42 18.50 2.13
C ASN A 583 2.76 19.21 1.94
N ASN A 584 3.76 18.94 2.79
CA ASN A 584 5.09 19.52 2.62
C ASN A 584 5.70 19.11 1.26
N LEU A 585 5.58 17.84 0.87
CA LEU A 585 6.10 17.35 -0.40
C LEU A 585 5.32 17.93 -1.59
N VAL A 586 3.98 17.93 -1.53
CA VAL A 586 3.13 18.50 -2.59
C VAL A 586 3.38 19.99 -2.77
N ASP A 587 3.44 20.76 -1.67
CA ASP A 587 3.71 22.20 -1.71
C ASP A 587 5.13 22.49 -2.21
N ALA A 588 6.13 21.72 -1.79
CA ALA A 588 7.51 21.89 -2.24
C ALA A 588 7.67 21.57 -3.74
N LYS A 589 6.99 20.51 -4.22
CA LYS A 589 6.94 20.17 -5.65
C LYS A 589 6.28 21.29 -6.46
N ALA A 590 5.15 21.83 -5.99
CA ALA A 590 4.49 22.96 -6.63
C ALA A 590 5.31 24.26 -6.58
N GLY A 591 6.23 24.37 -5.61
CA GLY A 591 7.17 25.49 -5.44
C GLY A 591 8.44 25.41 -6.29
N LEU A 592 8.65 24.32 -7.04
CA LEU A 592 9.78 24.18 -7.96
C LEU A 592 9.80 25.32 -8.98
N THR A 593 10.95 25.99 -9.11
CA THR A 593 11.16 27.10 -10.03
C THR A 593 12.21 26.71 -11.04
N GLU A 594 11.88 26.70 -12.34
CA GLU A 594 12.82 26.31 -13.40
C GLU A 594 14.10 27.15 -13.37
N ALA A 595 15.24 26.46 -13.48
CA ALA A 595 16.55 27.09 -13.62
C ALA A 595 16.62 27.89 -14.91
N GLN A 596 17.30 29.04 -14.89
CA GLN A 596 17.56 29.75 -16.14
C GLN A 596 18.81 29.20 -16.79
N GLU A 597 18.75 28.91 -18.10
CA GLU A 597 19.98 28.68 -18.87
C GLU A 597 20.86 29.91 -18.74
N LEU A 598 22.12 29.70 -18.34
CA LEU A 598 23.10 30.77 -18.34
C LEU A 598 23.23 31.30 -19.77
N PRO A 599 22.98 32.61 -20.02
CA PRO A 599 23.10 33.16 -21.36
C PRO A 599 24.57 33.27 -21.83
N TYR A 600 25.51 32.84 -21.00
CA TYR A 600 26.94 33.10 -21.15
C TYR A 600 27.64 32.00 -21.95
N VAL A 601 28.10 32.34 -23.16
CA VAL A 601 28.77 31.41 -24.07
C VAL A 601 30.18 31.02 -23.62
N ASP A 602 30.72 31.71 -22.61
CA ASP A 602 32.07 31.52 -22.07
C ASP A 602 32.09 30.89 -20.67
N VAL A 603 30.95 30.41 -20.18
CA VAL A 603 30.87 29.58 -18.96
C VAL A 603 30.74 28.12 -19.40
N SER A 604 31.79 27.34 -19.17
CA SER A 604 31.80 25.90 -19.42
C SER A 604 31.13 25.15 -18.28
N GLU A 605 30.24 24.20 -18.57
CA GLU A 605 29.61 23.30 -17.57
C GLU A 605 30.65 22.51 -16.76
N ASP A 606 31.75 22.07 -17.40
CA ASP A 606 32.88 21.41 -16.71
C ASP A 606 33.74 22.36 -15.84
N GLY A 607 33.44 23.66 -15.80
CA GLY A 607 34.20 24.65 -15.05
C GLY A 607 33.95 24.53 -13.55
N TYR A 608 35.01 24.58 -12.74
CA TYR A 608 34.90 24.57 -11.26
C TYR A 608 34.03 25.69 -10.65
N TYR A 609 33.69 26.69 -11.47
CA TYR A 609 32.91 27.88 -11.13
C TYR A 609 31.52 27.88 -11.76
N TYR A 610 31.14 26.86 -12.54
CA TYR A 610 29.88 26.82 -13.29
C TYR A 610 28.68 26.96 -12.37
N GLU A 611 28.55 26.10 -11.36
CA GLU A 611 27.45 26.13 -10.39
C GLU A 611 27.36 27.47 -9.66
N ALA A 612 28.50 27.99 -9.21
CA ALA A 612 28.55 29.30 -8.56
C ALA A 612 28.14 30.44 -9.50
N ALA A 613 28.54 30.41 -10.77
CA ALA A 613 28.16 31.41 -11.76
C ALA A 613 26.67 31.32 -12.11
N LYS A 614 26.11 30.11 -12.19
CA LYS A 614 24.69 29.84 -12.43
C LYS A 614 23.85 30.37 -11.27
N ARG A 615 24.10 29.91 -10.05
CA ARG A 615 23.33 30.32 -8.86
C ARG A 615 23.35 31.82 -8.64
N LEU A 616 24.54 32.45 -8.69
CA LEU A 616 24.63 33.90 -8.48
C LEU A 616 23.99 34.71 -9.61
N TYR A 617 23.88 34.17 -10.82
CA TYR A 617 23.12 34.79 -11.90
C TYR A 617 21.62 34.70 -11.66
N GLU A 618 21.12 33.52 -11.28
CA GLU A 618 19.71 33.27 -10.96
C GLU A 618 19.23 34.16 -9.80
N ASP A 619 20.05 34.30 -8.76
CA ASP A 619 19.77 35.16 -7.61
C ASP A 619 19.90 36.67 -7.93
N GLY A 620 20.34 37.03 -9.14
CA GLY A 620 20.60 38.40 -9.54
C GLY A 620 21.78 39.05 -8.80
N ILE A 621 22.59 38.27 -8.09
CA ILE A 621 23.73 38.72 -7.29
C ILE A 621 24.91 39.09 -8.21
N MET A 622 25.26 38.22 -9.14
CA MET A 622 26.36 38.42 -10.09
C MET A 622 25.87 38.26 -11.54
N THR A 623 26.00 39.34 -12.30
CA THR A 623 25.61 39.39 -13.72
C THR A 623 26.84 39.35 -14.61
N GLY A 624 26.66 38.99 -15.88
CA GLY A 624 27.71 38.97 -16.91
C GLY A 624 28.32 40.35 -17.18
N MET A 625 29.43 40.34 -17.91
CA MET A 625 30.02 41.57 -18.43
C MET A 625 29.19 42.16 -19.57
N ASP A 626 28.52 41.29 -20.32
CA ASP A 626 27.52 41.62 -21.32
C ASP A 626 26.43 40.52 -21.37
N ASP A 627 25.47 40.68 -22.28
CA ASP A 627 24.31 39.79 -22.42
C ASP A 627 24.69 38.32 -22.70
N THR A 628 25.91 38.05 -23.20
CA THR A 628 26.34 36.69 -23.59
C THR A 628 27.69 36.27 -23.02
N HIS A 629 28.36 37.06 -22.19
CA HIS A 629 29.65 36.71 -21.59
C HIS A 629 29.69 36.99 -20.09
N PHE A 630 30.06 35.96 -19.33
CA PHE A 630 30.37 36.08 -17.91
C PHE A 630 31.78 36.59 -17.68
N GLY A 631 32.76 36.20 -18.50
CA GLY A 631 34.17 36.53 -18.35
C GLY A 631 34.86 35.86 -17.16
N PRO A 632 34.83 34.52 -17.01
CA PRO A 632 35.30 33.84 -15.79
C PRO A 632 36.76 34.13 -15.44
N SER A 633 37.64 34.27 -16.44
CA SER A 633 39.07 34.57 -16.23
C SER A 633 39.41 36.06 -16.12
N VAL A 634 38.42 36.96 -16.22
CA VAL A 634 38.65 38.41 -16.13
C VAL A 634 38.85 38.79 -14.67
N SER A 635 39.88 39.59 -14.37
CA SER A 635 40.10 40.15 -13.04
C SER A 635 38.91 40.99 -12.59
N LEU A 636 38.40 40.76 -11.38
CA LEU A 636 37.29 41.52 -10.82
C LEU A 636 37.81 42.83 -10.21
N SER A 637 37.11 43.95 -10.43
CA SER A 637 37.45 45.21 -9.76
C SER A 637 36.76 45.34 -8.41
N ARG A 638 37.32 46.17 -7.52
CA ARG A 638 36.72 46.47 -6.21
C ARG A 638 35.30 47.04 -6.32
N ALA A 639 35.02 47.86 -7.33
CA ALA A 639 33.68 48.38 -7.61
C ALA A 639 32.67 47.26 -7.95
N HIS A 640 33.07 46.27 -8.74
CA HIS A 640 32.18 45.15 -9.04
C HIS A 640 31.95 44.28 -7.80
N PHE A 641 32.99 44.00 -7.00
CA PHE A 641 32.83 43.18 -5.81
C PHE A 641 31.93 43.84 -4.75
N VAL A 642 32.06 45.15 -4.50
CA VAL A 642 31.16 45.84 -3.57
C VAL A 642 29.72 45.86 -4.08
N THR A 643 29.52 45.93 -5.41
CA THR A 643 28.18 45.83 -6.03
C THR A 643 27.56 44.45 -5.83
N ILE A 644 28.36 43.37 -5.90
CA ILE A 644 27.92 42.01 -5.58
C ILE A 644 27.41 41.95 -4.13
N LEU A 645 28.18 42.45 -3.17
CA LEU A 645 27.76 42.48 -1.75
C LEU A 645 26.50 43.33 -1.52
N TYR A 646 26.37 44.43 -2.23
CA TYR A 646 25.17 45.28 -2.16
C TYR A 646 23.92 44.56 -2.68
N ARG A 647 24.05 43.79 -3.77
CA ARG A 647 22.97 42.94 -4.29
C ARG A 647 22.62 41.81 -3.34
N MET A 648 23.62 41.17 -2.74
CA MET A 648 23.42 40.17 -1.67
C MET A 648 22.63 40.74 -0.48
N ALA A 649 22.75 42.04 -0.20
CA ALA A 649 22.00 42.72 0.86
C ALA A 649 20.57 43.14 0.44
N GLY A 650 20.12 42.79 -0.77
CA GLY A 650 18.82 43.20 -1.32
C GLY A 650 18.81 44.61 -1.91
N SER A 651 19.97 45.19 -2.23
CA SER A 651 20.12 46.54 -2.78
C SER A 651 19.37 47.63 -1.97
N PRO A 652 19.65 47.78 -0.66
CA PRO A 652 18.91 48.68 0.22
C PRO A 652 19.05 50.15 -0.17
N GLU A 653 18.00 50.95 0.03
CA GLU A 653 18.01 52.38 -0.28
C GLU A 653 19.09 53.14 0.52
N VAL A 654 19.93 53.90 -0.18
CA VAL A 654 21.02 54.68 0.40
C VAL A 654 20.58 56.12 0.62
N THR A 655 20.74 56.62 1.85
CA THR A 655 20.26 57.96 2.22
C THR A 655 21.36 58.93 2.66
N SER A 656 22.59 58.46 2.90
CA SER A 656 23.72 59.33 3.24
C SER A 656 24.71 59.46 2.10
N GLU A 657 25.23 60.67 1.90
CA GLU A 657 26.39 60.90 1.05
C GLU A 657 27.67 60.46 1.78
N VAL A 658 28.13 59.24 1.49
CA VAL A 658 29.50 58.84 1.81
C VAL A 658 30.34 59.02 0.55
N THR A 659 31.30 59.95 0.58
CA THR A 659 32.10 60.29 -0.61
C THR A 659 33.57 59.96 -0.42
N PHE A 660 34.09 59.05 -1.23
CA PHE A 660 35.52 59.00 -1.55
C PHE A 660 35.80 59.95 -2.72
N PRO A 661 36.97 60.62 -2.79
CA PRO A 661 37.29 61.56 -3.87
C PRO A 661 37.31 60.93 -5.27
N ASP A 662 37.49 59.61 -5.35
CA ASP A 662 37.57 58.82 -6.58
C ASP A 662 36.28 58.04 -6.90
N VAL A 663 35.20 58.30 -6.16
CA VAL A 663 33.86 57.73 -6.43
C VAL A 663 32.96 58.84 -6.97
N GLU A 664 32.84 58.89 -8.29
CA GLU A 664 31.95 59.83 -8.97
C GLU A 664 30.47 59.49 -8.71
N GLU A 665 29.62 60.52 -8.71
CA GLU A 665 28.16 60.36 -8.56
C GLU A 665 27.54 59.69 -9.79
N GLY A 666 26.52 58.84 -9.59
CA GLY A 666 25.77 58.21 -10.67
C GLY A 666 26.48 57.06 -11.38
N GLN A 667 27.58 56.54 -10.81
CA GLN A 667 28.21 55.31 -11.29
C GLN A 667 27.46 54.08 -10.77
N PHE A 668 27.56 52.95 -11.47
CA PHE A 668 26.83 51.72 -11.11
C PHE A 668 27.15 51.20 -9.69
N TYR A 669 28.31 51.59 -9.14
CA TYR A 669 28.79 51.20 -7.83
C TYR A 669 28.63 52.29 -6.76
N THR A 670 28.15 53.50 -7.10
CA THR A 670 28.11 54.63 -6.17
C THR A 670 27.29 54.30 -4.92
N ASP A 671 26.07 53.79 -5.11
CA ASP A 671 25.19 53.42 -3.99
C ASP A 671 25.76 52.23 -3.21
N ALA A 672 26.30 51.23 -3.92
CA ALA A 672 26.93 50.06 -3.30
C ALA A 672 28.11 50.46 -2.40
N VAL A 673 28.94 51.42 -2.81
CA VAL A 673 30.05 51.94 -1.99
C VAL A 673 29.53 52.68 -0.77
N ALA A 674 28.54 53.55 -0.94
CA ALA A 674 27.98 54.33 0.16
C ALA A 674 27.34 53.41 1.22
N TRP A 675 26.52 52.45 0.80
CA TRP A 675 25.98 51.40 1.67
C TRP A 675 27.10 50.61 2.35
N ALA A 676 28.12 50.17 1.62
CA ALA A 676 29.18 49.33 2.17
C ALA A 676 30.01 50.05 3.25
N VAL A 677 30.14 51.38 3.17
CA VAL A 677 30.77 52.16 4.25
C VAL A 677 29.84 52.28 5.46
N GLU A 678 28.55 52.57 5.26
CA GLU A 678 27.56 52.61 6.34
C GLU A 678 27.47 51.27 7.09
N ALA A 679 27.48 50.16 6.33
CA ALA A 679 27.45 48.80 6.84
C ALA A 679 28.79 48.34 7.44
N GLY A 680 29.86 49.14 7.35
CA GLY A 680 31.19 48.80 7.87
C GLY A 680 31.94 47.72 7.06
N VAL A 681 31.45 47.38 5.88
CA VAL A 681 32.05 46.41 4.94
C VAL A 681 33.33 46.98 4.32
N VAL A 682 33.31 48.28 3.98
CA VAL A 682 34.42 48.98 3.33
C VAL A 682 34.89 50.16 4.17
N THR A 683 36.21 50.34 4.25
CA THR A 683 36.85 51.46 4.96
C THR A 683 37.65 52.41 4.04
N GLY A 684 37.80 52.05 2.76
CA GLY A 684 38.73 52.69 1.84
C GLY A 684 40.21 52.39 2.15
N TYR A 685 41.10 52.95 1.34
CA TYR A 685 42.55 52.93 1.56
C TYR A 685 42.99 54.04 2.51
N ASP A 686 44.18 53.88 3.10
CA ASP A 686 44.78 54.87 4.01
C ASP A 686 44.98 56.26 3.36
N GLU A 687 45.06 56.32 2.03
CA GLU A 687 45.19 57.56 1.25
C GLU A 687 43.85 58.30 1.04
N GLY A 688 42.75 57.76 1.57
CA GLY A 688 41.42 58.38 1.53
C GLY A 688 40.61 58.10 0.27
N ASN A 689 41.03 57.16 -0.58
CA ASN A 689 40.36 56.73 -1.81
C ASN A 689 39.73 55.33 -1.65
N PHE A 690 38.75 54.98 -2.49
CA PHE A 690 38.15 53.63 -2.54
C PHE A 690 38.89 52.67 -3.49
N GLY A 691 39.37 53.18 -4.63
CA GLY A 691 39.97 52.43 -5.72
C GLY A 691 38.96 51.63 -6.55
N PRO A 692 37.91 52.23 -7.14
CA PRO A 692 36.84 51.48 -7.82
C PRO A 692 37.32 50.64 -9.01
N ALA A 693 38.34 51.13 -9.72
CA ALA A 693 38.93 50.47 -10.89
C ALA A 693 40.06 49.50 -10.55
N ASP A 694 40.53 49.45 -9.30
CA ASP A 694 41.61 48.55 -8.92
C ASP A 694 41.10 47.10 -8.92
N GLU A 695 41.95 46.20 -9.40
CA GLU A 695 41.71 44.76 -9.31
C GLU A 695 41.71 44.34 -7.84
N ILE A 696 40.68 43.59 -7.42
CA ILE A 696 40.53 43.16 -6.03
C ILE A 696 41.37 41.91 -5.77
N THR A 697 42.11 41.88 -4.67
CA THR A 697 42.88 40.70 -4.28
C THR A 697 42.02 39.69 -3.51
N ARG A 698 42.45 38.42 -3.50
CA ARG A 698 41.77 37.35 -2.75
C ARG A 698 41.64 37.70 -1.25
N GLU A 699 42.67 38.28 -0.64
CA GLU A 699 42.62 38.70 0.77
C GLU A 699 41.67 39.88 1.02
N GLN A 700 41.45 40.74 0.03
CA GLN A 700 40.47 41.83 0.12
C GLN A 700 39.03 41.30 0.01
N ILE A 701 38.76 40.34 -0.88
CA ILE A 701 37.46 39.64 -0.96
C ILE A 701 37.13 39.01 0.40
N ALA A 702 38.07 38.22 0.95
CA ALA A 702 37.89 37.58 2.26
C ALA A 702 37.62 38.62 3.36
N THR A 703 38.36 39.73 3.37
CA THR A 703 38.17 40.82 4.34
C THR A 703 36.80 41.46 4.25
N MET A 704 36.30 41.69 3.03
CA MET A 704 34.99 42.31 2.82
C MET A 704 33.84 41.36 3.19
N LEU A 705 33.92 40.07 2.83
CA LEU A 705 32.94 39.06 3.27
C LEU A 705 32.96 38.88 4.80
N TYR A 706 34.14 38.89 5.41
CA TYR A 706 34.29 38.81 6.86
C TYR A 706 33.57 39.96 7.57
N ARG A 707 33.75 41.19 7.09
CA ARG A 707 33.05 42.37 7.62
C ARG A 707 31.55 42.32 7.34
N TYR A 708 31.15 41.85 6.15
CA TYR A 708 29.75 41.66 5.77
C TYR A 708 29.04 40.69 6.73
N SER A 709 29.71 39.64 7.20
CA SER A 709 29.17 38.73 8.24
C SER A 709 29.09 39.35 9.66
N GLY A 710 29.38 40.64 9.82
CA GLY A 710 29.43 41.31 11.12
C GLY A 710 30.72 41.03 11.91
N ASN A 711 31.79 40.63 11.23
CA ASN A 711 33.03 40.10 11.84
C ASN A 711 32.74 38.85 12.68
N ALA A 712 32.00 37.90 12.10
CA ALA A 712 31.64 36.65 12.77
C ALA A 712 32.87 36.00 13.41
N GLY A 713 32.79 35.70 14.71
CA GLY A 713 33.96 35.23 15.46
C GLY A 713 34.59 33.98 14.86
N ILE A 714 35.92 33.89 14.89
CA ILE A 714 36.62 32.64 14.61
C ILE A 714 36.30 31.71 15.78
N ALA A 715 35.65 30.57 15.53
CA ALA A 715 35.48 29.52 16.54
C ALA A 715 36.85 29.21 17.17
N ALA A 716 36.91 28.79 18.44
CA ALA A 716 38.15 28.57 19.20
C ALA A 716 39.02 27.38 18.69
N GLN A 717 39.10 27.20 17.38
CA GLN A 717 40.02 26.37 16.64
C GLN A 717 41.26 27.19 16.32
N THR A 718 42.41 26.73 16.80
CA THR A 718 43.74 27.19 16.40
C THR A 718 44.02 26.77 14.95
N THR A 719 43.23 27.25 13.98
CA THR A 719 43.47 26.95 12.57
C THR A 719 44.78 27.64 12.18
N VAL A 720 45.86 26.86 12.16
CA VAL A 720 47.10 27.26 11.51
C VAL A 720 46.82 27.15 10.02
N LEU A 721 46.93 28.26 9.30
CA LEU A 721 46.90 28.25 7.84
C LEU A 721 48.13 27.49 7.35
N ASP A 722 47.97 26.20 7.06
CA ASP A 722 49.03 25.31 6.57
C ASP A 722 49.22 25.47 5.06
N PHE A 723 49.53 26.70 4.66
CA PHE A 723 49.79 27.06 3.26
C PHE A 723 51.21 27.64 3.13
N PRO A 724 51.96 27.31 2.07
CA PRO A 724 53.34 27.75 1.88
C PRO A 724 53.52 29.28 1.90
N ASP A 725 52.48 30.01 1.52
CA ASP A 725 52.42 31.47 1.37
C ASP A 725 51.57 32.16 2.46
N ALA A 726 51.20 31.45 3.54
CA ALA A 726 50.42 32.04 4.63
C ALA A 726 51.11 33.26 5.31
N MET A 727 52.44 33.37 5.18
CA MET A 727 53.21 34.52 5.66
C MET A 727 53.07 35.78 4.78
N GLU A 728 52.55 35.65 3.55
CA GLU A 728 52.35 36.76 2.62
C GLU A 728 51.02 37.49 2.87
N ILE A 729 50.16 36.96 3.75
CA ILE A 729 48.89 37.59 4.12
C ILE A 729 49.15 38.93 4.82
N SER A 730 48.53 39.98 4.30
CA SER A 730 48.64 41.31 4.86
C SER A 730 48.11 41.37 6.30
N PRO A 731 48.72 42.17 7.20
CA PRO A 731 48.29 42.26 8.60
C PRO A 731 46.80 42.56 8.79
N PHE A 732 46.19 43.38 7.91
CA PHE A 732 44.77 43.73 7.99
C PHE A 732 43.82 42.58 7.61
N ALA A 733 44.28 41.62 6.78
CA ALA A 733 43.46 40.54 6.25
C ALA A 733 43.61 39.24 7.04
N ARG A 734 44.56 39.16 7.97
CA ARG A 734 44.93 37.92 8.66
C ARG A 734 43.75 37.21 9.33
N GLU A 735 42.92 37.97 10.05
CA GLU A 735 41.75 37.43 10.75
C GLU A 735 40.70 36.92 9.75
N ALA A 736 40.39 37.73 8.74
CA ALA A 736 39.44 37.38 7.70
C ALA A 736 39.88 36.17 6.86
N MET A 737 41.17 36.03 6.55
CA MET A 737 41.71 34.88 5.83
C MET A 737 41.62 33.59 6.64
N ILE A 738 41.89 33.65 7.95
CA ILE A 738 41.69 32.51 8.85
C ILE A 738 40.20 32.12 8.85
N TRP A 739 39.31 33.09 9.06
CA TRP A 739 37.87 32.85 9.03
C TRP A 739 37.39 32.24 7.71
N ALA A 740 37.82 32.78 6.57
CA ALA A 740 37.37 32.32 5.25
C ALA A 740 37.81 30.88 4.97
N VAL A 741 39.04 30.50 5.36
CA VAL A 741 39.51 29.11 5.22
C VAL A 741 38.80 28.19 6.21
N SER A 742 38.64 28.60 7.46
CA SER A 742 37.98 27.78 8.50
C SER A 742 36.51 27.47 8.19
N ASN A 743 35.83 28.33 7.42
CA ASN A 743 34.44 28.14 7.01
C ASN A 743 34.31 27.65 5.56
N ASN A 744 35.40 27.16 4.94
CA ASN A 744 35.44 26.69 3.56
C ASN A 744 35.07 27.72 2.47
N ILE A 745 34.89 28.99 2.82
CA ILE A 745 34.63 30.10 1.88
C ILE A 745 35.79 30.26 0.89
N MET A 746 37.03 30.08 1.37
CA MET A 746 38.23 30.08 0.53
C MET A 746 38.99 28.78 0.65
N SER A 747 39.39 28.21 -0.50
CA SER A 747 40.35 27.09 -0.59
C SER A 747 41.65 27.53 -1.27
N GLY A 748 42.72 26.77 -1.05
CA GLY A 748 43.98 26.94 -1.78
C GLY A 748 43.83 26.63 -3.28
N ARG A 749 44.75 27.15 -4.09
CA ARG A 749 44.88 26.83 -5.52
C ARG A 749 45.53 25.45 -5.70
N GLU A 750 45.48 24.90 -6.92
CA GLU A 750 46.05 23.58 -7.25
C GLU A 750 47.53 23.41 -6.88
N ASN A 751 48.30 24.50 -6.92
CA ASN A 751 49.71 24.51 -6.52
C ASN A 751 49.92 24.51 -4.99
N GLY A 752 48.85 24.43 -4.19
CA GLY A 752 48.86 24.39 -2.74
C GLY A 752 48.99 25.75 -2.05
N THR A 753 48.88 26.89 -2.75
CA THR A 753 49.00 28.25 -2.17
C THR A 753 47.64 28.94 -1.99
N LEU A 754 47.51 29.88 -1.04
CA LEU A 754 46.33 30.74 -0.91
C LEU A 754 46.29 31.88 -1.93
N ALA A 755 47.48 32.31 -2.38
CA ALA A 755 47.74 33.47 -3.22
C ALA A 755 47.03 34.74 -2.69
N PRO A 756 47.28 35.17 -1.44
CA PRO A 756 46.48 36.20 -0.78
C PRO A 756 46.52 37.56 -1.48
N THR A 757 47.67 37.92 -2.06
CA THR A 757 47.90 39.19 -2.74
C THR A 757 47.63 39.14 -4.24
N ASP A 758 47.31 37.98 -4.80
CA ASP A 758 46.94 37.85 -6.20
C ASP A 758 45.55 38.43 -6.44
N ASN A 759 45.37 39.04 -7.62
CA ASN A 759 44.08 39.51 -8.09
C ASN A 759 43.13 38.32 -8.30
N ALA A 760 41.88 38.48 -7.87
CA ALA A 760 40.85 37.49 -8.01
C ALA A 760 40.14 37.64 -9.36
N SER A 761 39.95 36.52 -10.05
CA SER A 761 39.10 36.47 -11.23
C SER A 761 37.62 36.55 -10.84
N ARG A 762 36.75 36.81 -11.82
CA ARG A 762 35.30 36.72 -11.65
C ARG A 762 34.86 35.33 -11.21
N ALA A 763 35.49 34.27 -11.72
CA ALA A 763 35.26 32.90 -11.26
C ALA A 763 35.67 32.68 -9.80
N ASP A 764 36.83 33.20 -9.37
CA ASP A 764 37.25 33.13 -7.96
C ASP A 764 36.25 33.81 -7.04
N ALA A 765 35.77 35.00 -7.42
CA ALA A 765 34.81 35.76 -6.63
C ALA A 765 33.45 35.05 -6.57
N ALA A 766 32.96 34.52 -7.69
CA ALA A 766 31.71 33.77 -7.74
C ALA A 766 31.75 32.57 -6.77
N VAL A 767 32.79 31.74 -6.86
CA VAL A 767 32.95 30.57 -5.99
C VAL A 767 33.04 30.96 -4.51
N MET A 768 33.74 32.04 -4.18
CA MET A 768 33.84 32.49 -2.78
C MET A 768 32.52 33.05 -2.24
N VAL A 769 31.74 33.75 -3.08
CA VAL A 769 30.44 34.30 -2.68
C VAL A 769 29.40 33.20 -2.54
N ASP A 770 29.35 32.27 -3.49
CA ASP A 770 28.48 31.11 -3.45
C ASP A 770 28.72 30.26 -2.19
N ARG A 771 29.97 29.91 -1.89
CA ARG A 771 30.33 29.19 -0.65
C ARG A 771 30.04 29.97 0.63
N TYR A 772 29.96 31.30 0.56
CA TYR A 772 29.54 32.10 1.70
C TYR A 772 28.03 32.01 1.95
N LEU A 773 27.22 31.84 0.90
CA LEU A 773 25.76 31.76 1.01
C LEU A 773 25.27 30.42 1.54
N GLY A 774 26.09 29.37 1.44
CA GLY A 774 25.77 28.02 1.91
C GLY A 774 25.24 27.16 0.78
#